data_AF-A0AAW0FDK3-F1
#
_entry.id   AF-A0AAW0FDK3-F1
#
_cell.length_a   1.000
_cell.length_b   1.000
_cell.length_c   1.000
_cell.angle_alpha   90.00
_cell.angle_beta   90.00
_cell.angle_gamma   90.00
#
_symmetry.space_group_name_H-M   'P 1'
#
loop_
_entity.id
_entity.type
_entity.pdbx_description
1 polymer ?
#
loop_
_entity_poly.entity_id
_entity_poly.type
_entity_poly.pdbx_seq_one_letter_code
_entity_poly.pdbx_strand_id
1 'polypeptide(L)'
;MVALNTKEALRRECERLITSDVRRGFNAKVNQAAFTPIGYDKGTKPNVFALSIGKGDFDNAVVGIFIKENGKVSDSFKSESNPIRDRESEESFMGQLTEFFDKKFRSYRPDVIVVSGLNATAKKLFDVLTNFVSRNKITINTDELRDAASFADVLVPVIWGQDETARLFQNSERATVELSDKPPLVKYCVGLARYVQSPLLEYVSLGDDNALESVFVDVVNMVGVEINEALRNPYVAQLLQYVAGLGPRKASGLLRNINSKLGTLSNRSDLIENELSTANIFINCSSFLNITYDESLSLRDGGMEILDSTRIHPEDYDLARKMAADALDFDEEDMAHIEEQGGIIYQLIQEGVNKVDDLNLTAYGKELESKFGKRKYATLQSIKEELVNNFEELRRSFHILDSAEVFQMLTGETPETFGRGIIVPVTVNKVGKNFRDQDSQIRYLRVTTSSLVTGVVEENFIPRKADYLQGLVVQAVILDAFYDSFSATFSLLDTDIKRASAPKFHKDPLKWDFEAEEADRQREIAKERAKLAKTRNIQHPLFHNFSHKQAEEFLAPQSVGDCVLRPSSKGPEYLSVTWKVANNLFQHLSIHESSGSMGKKYTVERQVYADLDQLIFQHVQAIAKHVNEMCRHPKFREGTLSEVNEWLESYTKANPKNSAYVFCYDHKAPAIFKLFEIEEVVNDFCLDDTLTDLGDEQESLRKTVLKFEVNPFPNSTDT
;
A
#
# COMPACT_ATOMS: atom_id res chain seq x y z
N MET A 1 20.34 -11.77 34.35
CA MET A 1 21.23 -10.72 33.82
C MET A 1 22.00 -11.21 32.59
N VAL A 2 22.77 -12.31 32.65
CA VAL A 2 23.52 -12.85 31.49
C VAL A 2 22.61 -13.17 30.29
N ALA A 3 21.52 -13.93 30.47
CA ALA A 3 20.61 -14.26 29.37
C ALA A 3 19.96 -13.03 28.71
N LEU A 4 19.68 -11.99 29.50
CA LEU A 4 19.13 -10.73 28.97
C LEU A 4 20.16 -10.01 28.11
N ASN A 5 21.40 -9.89 28.61
CA ASN A 5 22.49 -9.26 27.87
C ASN A 5 22.83 -10.03 26.59
N THR A 6 22.83 -11.38 26.63
CA THR A 6 23.05 -12.21 25.44
C THR A 6 21.93 -12.03 24.42
N LYS A 7 20.66 -11.95 24.87
CA LYS A 7 19.53 -11.69 23.98
C LYS A 7 19.64 -10.31 23.32
N GLU A 8 20.01 -9.27 24.07
CA GLU A 8 20.19 -7.92 23.54
C GLU A 8 21.37 -7.85 22.56
N ALA A 9 22.49 -8.50 22.86
CA ALA A 9 23.64 -8.57 21.96
C ALA A 9 23.28 -9.29 20.65
N LEU A 10 22.60 -10.44 20.75
CA LEU A 10 22.11 -11.17 19.58
C LEU A 10 21.14 -10.32 18.75
N ARG A 11 20.20 -9.63 19.41
CA ARG A 11 19.26 -8.72 18.75
C ARG A 11 20.00 -7.62 17.98
N ARG A 12 20.96 -6.94 18.61
CA ARG A 12 21.75 -5.87 17.96
C ARG A 12 22.53 -6.39 16.77
N GLU A 13 23.11 -7.59 16.87
CA GLU A 13 23.85 -8.18 15.75
C GLU A 13 22.92 -8.56 14.59
N CYS A 14 21.74 -9.13 14.89
CA CYS A 14 20.72 -9.38 13.87
C CYS A 14 20.25 -8.07 13.21
N GLU A 15 19.98 -7.02 14.00
CA GLU A 15 19.60 -5.69 13.51
C GLU A 15 20.69 -5.14 12.60
N ARG A 16 21.98 -5.22 12.99
CA ARG A 16 23.11 -4.77 12.17
C ARG A 16 23.19 -5.49 10.82
N LEU A 17 23.00 -6.81 10.80
CA LEU A 17 23.02 -7.61 9.58
C LEU A 17 21.84 -7.26 8.67
N ILE A 18 20.62 -7.15 9.23
CA ILE A 18 19.43 -6.75 8.48
C ILE A 18 19.60 -5.33 7.91
N THR A 19 20.11 -4.38 8.71
CA THR A 19 20.40 -3.03 8.23
C THR A 19 21.41 -3.04 7.08
N SER A 20 22.43 -3.92 7.12
CA SER A 20 23.39 -4.05 6.02
C SER A 20 22.72 -4.52 4.73
N ASP A 21 21.80 -5.49 4.81
CA ASP A 21 21.07 -6.00 3.65
C ASP A 21 20.04 -4.99 3.12
N VAL A 22 19.32 -4.32 4.02
CA VAL A 22 18.41 -3.21 3.68
C VAL A 22 19.17 -2.09 2.97
N ARG A 23 20.34 -1.70 3.51
CA ARG A 23 21.20 -0.68 2.90
C ARG A 23 21.66 -1.09 1.51
N ARG A 24 22.02 -2.36 1.31
CA ARG A 24 22.46 -2.89 0.01
C ARG A 24 21.32 -2.89 -1.01
N GLY A 25 20.14 -3.38 -0.62
CA GLY A 25 18.94 -3.37 -1.47
C GLY A 25 18.52 -1.95 -1.85
N PHE A 26 18.55 -1.02 -0.89
CA PHE A 26 18.23 0.37 -1.15
C PHE A 26 19.28 1.08 -2.01
N ASN A 27 20.57 0.82 -1.78
CA ASN A 27 21.63 1.34 -2.65
C ASN A 27 21.46 0.88 -4.11
N ALA A 28 21.06 -0.37 -4.35
CA ALA A 28 20.80 -0.84 -5.72
C ALA A 28 19.64 -0.09 -6.41
N LYS A 29 18.66 0.41 -5.64
CA LYS A 29 17.55 1.23 -6.15
C LYS A 29 17.96 2.67 -6.45
N VAL A 30 18.73 3.27 -5.54
CA VAL A 30 19.14 4.69 -5.62
C VAL A 30 20.33 4.91 -6.56
N ASN A 31 21.29 3.97 -6.58
CA ASN A 31 22.51 4.03 -7.36
C ASN A 31 22.27 3.58 -8.81
N GLN A 32 21.39 4.32 -9.48
CA GLN A 32 21.06 4.16 -10.88
C GLN A 32 21.15 5.51 -11.58
N ALA A 33 21.76 5.52 -12.75
CA ALA A 33 21.76 6.61 -13.70
C ALA A 33 20.35 6.81 -14.29
N ALA A 34 20.13 7.92 -14.98
CA ALA A 34 18.97 8.08 -15.84
C ALA A 34 18.91 6.96 -16.89
N PHE A 35 17.71 6.62 -17.36
CA PHE A 35 17.59 5.79 -18.55
C PHE A 35 18.33 6.47 -19.70
N THR A 36 19.33 5.79 -20.25
CA THR A 36 20.19 6.37 -21.28
C THR A 36 19.50 6.28 -22.64
N PRO A 37 19.17 7.42 -23.29
CA PRO A 37 18.66 7.41 -24.65
C PRO A 37 19.64 6.68 -25.59
N ILE A 38 19.10 5.95 -26.56
CA ILE A 38 19.93 5.19 -27.51
C ILE A 38 20.77 6.20 -28.33
N GLY A 39 22.09 5.98 -28.36
CA GLY A 39 23.03 6.83 -29.09
C GLY A 39 23.60 8.00 -28.27
N TYR A 40 23.13 8.22 -27.04
CA TYR A 40 23.64 9.24 -26.13
C TYR A 40 24.52 8.64 -25.03
N ASP A 41 25.32 9.50 -24.40
CA ASP A 41 26.18 9.10 -23.29
C ASP A 41 25.36 8.79 -22.03
N LYS A 42 25.90 7.88 -21.22
CA LYS A 42 25.30 7.50 -19.95
C LYS A 42 25.20 8.72 -19.03
N GLY A 43 24.01 8.94 -18.48
CA GLY A 43 23.70 10.11 -17.65
C GLY A 43 22.88 11.18 -18.38
N THR A 44 22.82 11.16 -19.71
CA THR A 44 21.91 12.03 -20.47
C THR A 44 20.45 11.75 -20.05
N LYS A 45 19.73 12.81 -19.67
CA LYS A 45 18.34 12.71 -19.23
C LYS A 45 17.42 12.49 -20.45
N PRO A 46 16.57 11.45 -20.45
CA PRO A 46 15.68 11.18 -21.59
C PRO A 46 14.45 12.10 -21.60
N ASN A 47 13.87 12.27 -22.79
CA ASN A 47 12.49 12.70 -22.97
C ASN A 47 11.55 11.51 -22.80
N VAL A 48 10.65 11.59 -21.83
CA VAL A 48 9.86 10.45 -21.38
C VAL A 48 8.38 10.67 -21.66
N PHE A 49 7.74 9.73 -22.36
CA PHE A 49 6.29 9.67 -22.48
C PHE A 49 5.73 8.52 -21.63
N ALA A 50 5.22 8.84 -20.45
CA ALA A 50 4.71 7.86 -19.49
C ALA A 50 3.19 7.71 -19.60
N LEU A 51 2.67 6.48 -19.69
CA LEU A 51 1.25 6.17 -19.78
C LEU A 51 0.79 5.16 -18.73
N SER A 52 -0.46 5.30 -18.29
CA SER A 52 -1.11 4.35 -17.40
C SER A 52 -2.63 4.29 -17.59
N ILE A 53 -3.21 3.11 -17.34
CA ILE A 53 -4.65 2.87 -17.20
C ILE A 53 -5.12 2.89 -15.73
N GLY A 54 -4.23 3.20 -14.79
CA GLY A 54 -4.53 3.18 -13.36
C GLY A 54 -4.94 1.79 -12.87
N LYS A 55 -6.16 1.68 -12.32
CA LYS A 55 -6.73 0.42 -11.82
C LYS A 55 -7.18 -0.54 -12.92
N GLY A 56 -7.24 -0.09 -14.18
CA GLY A 56 -7.68 -0.94 -15.29
C GLY A 56 -9.17 -1.21 -15.33
N ASP A 57 -10.01 -0.35 -14.73
CA ASP A 57 -11.44 -0.38 -14.96
C ASP A 57 -11.75 0.01 -16.42
N PHE A 58 -12.68 -0.70 -17.06
CA PHE A 58 -13.00 -0.47 -18.48
C PHE A 58 -13.48 0.95 -18.79
N ASP A 59 -14.04 1.64 -17.79
CA ASP A 59 -14.54 3.01 -17.92
C ASP A 59 -13.44 4.07 -17.74
N ASN A 60 -12.25 3.69 -17.26
CA ASN A 60 -11.16 4.62 -17.06
C ASN A 60 -10.42 4.90 -18.38
N ALA A 61 -10.15 6.18 -18.63
CA ALA A 61 -9.29 6.61 -19.71
C ALA A 61 -7.82 6.22 -19.46
N VAL A 62 -7.08 5.97 -20.54
CA VAL A 62 -5.63 5.95 -20.49
C VAL A 62 -5.13 7.38 -20.37
N VAL A 63 -4.24 7.63 -19.42
CA VAL A 63 -3.60 8.94 -19.25
C VAL A 63 -2.14 8.81 -19.65
N GLY A 64 -1.63 9.81 -20.38
CA GLY A 64 -0.23 9.92 -20.77
C GLY A 64 0.33 11.29 -20.42
N ILE A 65 1.60 11.35 -20.01
CA ILE A 65 2.32 12.58 -19.70
C ILE A 65 3.67 12.57 -20.39
N PHE A 66 3.98 13.64 -21.10
CA PHE A 66 5.27 13.85 -21.74
C PHE A 66 6.12 14.84 -20.93
N ILE A 67 7.28 14.39 -20.47
CA ILE A 67 8.28 15.19 -19.76
C ILE A 67 9.52 15.29 -20.64
N LYS A 68 10.01 16.52 -20.83
CA LYS A 68 11.27 16.76 -21.53
C LYS A 68 12.48 16.51 -20.63
N GLU A 69 13.66 16.37 -21.20
CA GLU A 69 14.95 16.20 -20.49
C GLU A 69 15.18 17.18 -19.32
N ASN A 70 14.61 18.39 -19.40
CA ASN A 70 14.69 19.42 -18.35
C ASN A 70 13.74 19.19 -17.16
N GLY A 71 13.02 18.07 -17.12
CA GLY A 71 12.09 17.70 -16.05
C GLY A 71 10.73 18.40 -16.07
N LYS A 72 10.46 19.25 -17.06
CA LYS A 72 9.17 19.96 -17.20
C LYS A 72 8.17 19.15 -18.02
N VAL A 73 6.93 19.14 -17.56
CA VAL A 73 5.79 18.60 -18.31
C VAL A 73 5.54 19.46 -19.54
N SER A 74 5.63 18.86 -20.72
CA SER A 74 5.39 19.55 -22.00
C SER A 74 3.96 19.33 -22.48
N ASP A 75 3.49 18.09 -22.46
CA ASP A 75 2.19 17.73 -23.02
C ASP A 75 1.51 16.62 -22.20
N SER A 76 0.19 16.54 -22.32
CA SER A 76 -0.63 15.49 -21.72
C SER A 76 -1.55 14.85 -22.76
N PHE A 77 -1.78 13.56 -22.58
CA PHE A 77 -2.66 12.73 -23.38
C PHE A 77 -3.73 12.12 -22.47
N LYS A 78 -4.96 12.08 -22.95
CA LYS A 78 -6.06 11.37 -22.29
C LYS A 78 -6.90 10.72 -23.37
N SER A 79 -7.05 9.40 -23.31
CA SER A 79 -7.89 8.69 -24.28
C SER A 79 -9.37 8.82 -23.94
N GLU A 80 -10.21 8.74 -24.97
CA GLU A 80 -11.66 8.59 -24.82
C GLU A 80 -12.07 7.12 -24.75
N SER A 81 -11.30 6.24 -25.42
CA SER A 81 -11.55 4.80 -25.44
C SER A 81 -10.46 4.07 -24.65
N ASN A 82 -10.87 3.02 -23.91
CA ASN A 82 -9.96 2.17 -23.17
C ASN A 82 -9.60 0.93 -24.02
N PRO A 83 -8.31 0.72 -24.38
CA PRO A 83 -7.91 -0.35 -25.28
C PRO A 83 -8.06 -1.77 -24.69
N ILE A 84 -8.35 -1.90 -23.39
CA ILE A 84 -8.51 -3.22 -22.75
C ILE A 84 -9.93 -3.78 -22.88
N ARG A 85 -10.91 -2.97 -23.29
CA ARG A 85 -12.33 -3.33 -23.30
C ARG A 85 -12.68 -4.33 -24.41
N ASP A 86 -12.37 -3.96 -25.64
CA ASP A 86 -12.64 -4.74 -26.85
C ASP A 86 -11.76 -4.24 -28.01
N ARG A 87 -11.82 -4.96 -29.13
CA ARG A 87 -11.00 -4.66 -30.32
C ARG A 87 -11.34 -3.31 -30.96
N GLU A 88 -12.60 -2.88 -30.93
CA GLU A 88 -13.01 -1.61 -31.50
C GLU A 88 -12.46 -0.44 -30.67
N SER A 89 -12.51 -0.56 -29.35
CA SER A 89 -11.93 0.38 -28.41
C SER A 89 -10.40 0.44 -28.53
N GLU A 90 -9.74 -0.70 -28.78
CA GLU A 90 -8.31 -0.78 -29.08
C GLU A 90 -7.97 -0.02 -30.37
N GLU A 91 -8.72 -0.23 -31.45
CA GLU A 91 -8.51 0.46 -32.73
C GLU A 91 -8.76 1.99 -32.61
N SER A 92 -9.81 2.40 -31.88
CA SER A 92 -10.11 3.81 -31.57
C SER A 92 -8.98 4.48 -30.78
N PHE A 93 -8.51 3.83 -29.71
CA PHE A 93 -7.37 4.30 -28.90
C PHE A 93 -6.12 4.51 -29.75
N MET A 94 -5.82 3.57 -30.64
CA MET A 94 -4.67 3.64 -31.54
C MET A 94 -4.78 4.81 -32.53
N GLY A 95 -5.99 5.10 -33.02
CA GLY A 95 -6.25 6.29 -33.84
C GLY A 95 -5.97 7.59 -33.09
N GLN A 96 -6.48 7.72 -31.86
CA GLN A 96 -6.25 8.90 -31.00
C GLN A 96 -4.76 9.09 -30.69
N LEU A 97 -4.05 8.00 -30.41
CA LEU A 97 -2.62 8.06 -30.14
C LEU A 97 -1.82 8.46 -31.39
N THR A 98 -2.21 7.97 -32.57
CA THR A 98 -1.60 8.38 -33.85
C THR A 98 -1.76 9.88 -34.06
N GLU A 99 -2.98 10.41 -33.91
CA GLU A 99 -3.25 11.85 -34.04
C GLU A 99 -2.42 12.67 -33.04
N PHE A 100 -2.29 12.19 -31.80
CA PHE A 100 -1.49 12.85 -30.78
C PHE A 100 0.00 12.90 -31.17
N PHE A 101 0.59 11.78 -31.60
CA PHE A 101 1.98 11.73 -32.08
C PHE A 101 2.17 12.64 -33.29
N ASP A 102 1.26 12.58 -34.26
CA ASP A 102 1.30 13.42 -35.46
C ASP A 102 1.13 14.90 -35.15
N LYS A 103 0.48 15.29 -34.04
CA LYS A 103 0.30 16.70 -33.69
C LYS A 103 1.41 17.23 -32.80
N LYS A 104 1.90 16.41 -31.86
CA LYS A 104 2.79 16.85 -30.78
C LYS A 104 4.24 16.43 -30.97
N PHE A 105 4.49 15.33 -31.67
CA PHE A 105 5.83 14.71 -31.78
C PHE A 105 6.38 14.71 -33.21
N ARG A 106 5.93 15.65 -34.09
CA ARG A 106 6.52 15.79 -35.44
C ARG A 106 7.98 16.18 -35.42
N SER A 107 8.33 17.13 -34.55
CA SER A 107 9.66 17.73 -34.49
C SER A 107 10.52 17.19 -33.36
N TYR A 108 9.92 16.53 -32.38
CA TYR A 108 10.65 16.04 -31.20
C TYR A 108 9.87 14.89 -30.56
N ARG A 109 10.42 13.68 -30.66
CA ARG A 109 9.79 12.44 -30.18
C ARG A 109 10.26 12.10 -28.77
N PRO A 110 9.52 11.25 -28.02
CA PRO A 110 10.06 10.66 -26.80
C PRO A 110 11.24 9.74 -27.12
N ASP A 111 12.24 9.74 -26.24
CA ASP A 111 13.36 8.79 -26.30
C ASP A 111 12.96 7.44 -25.70
N VAL A 112 11.92 7.44 -24.85
CA VAL A 112 11.37 6.24 -24.23
C VAL A 112 9.88 6.41 -23.93
N ILE A 113 9.10 5.35 -24.17
CA ILE A 113 7.71 5.24 -23.74
C ILE A 113 7.68 4.34 -22.50
N VAL A 114 7.11 4.85 -21.42
CA VAL A 114 7.07 4.17 -20.13
C VAL A 114 5.65 3.78 -19.80
N VAL A 115 5.41 2.52 -19.46
CA VAL A 115 4.09 2.02 -19.11
C VAL A 115 4.14 1.44 -17.71
N SER A 116 3.14 1.75 -16.89
CA SER A 116 2.91 1.05 -15.63
C SER A 116 1.44 1.11 -15.24
N GLY A 117 1.08 0.39 -14.17
CA GLY A 117 -0.28 0.37 -13.68
C GLY A 117 -0.40 -0.29 -12.32
N LEU A 118 -1.62 -0.37 -11.81
CA LEU A 118 -1.85 -0.83 -10.43
C LEU A 118 -2.05 -2.34 -10.31
N ASN A 119 -2.28 -3.03 -11.42
CA ASN A 119 -2.46 -4.48 -11.47
C ASN A 119 -2.10 -5.08 -12.85
N ALA A 120 -2.24 -6.40 -13.00
CA ALA A 120 -1.92 -7.15 -14.22
C ALA A 120 -2.62 -6.69 -15.50
N THR A 121 -3.75 -5.96 -15.41
CA THR A 121 -4.44 -5.44 -16.62
C THR A 121 -3.56 -4.49 -17.43
N ALA A 122 -2.57 -3.85 -16.81
CA ALA A 122 -1.61 -2.97 -17.47
C ALA A 122 -0.83 -3.69 -18.58
N LYS A 123 -0.70 -5.03 -18.51
CA LYS A 123 -0.06 -5.83 -19.56
C LYS A 123 -0.69 -5.63 -20.93
N LYS A 124 -2.03 -5.54 -20.98
CA LYS A 124 -2.74 -5.33 -22.25
C LYS A 124 -2.41 -3.96 -22.84
N LEU A 125 -2.28 -2.91 -22.02
CA LEU A 125 -1.83 -1.59 -22.49
C LEU A 125 -0.39 -1.63 -23.01
N PHE A 126 0.52 -2.31 -22.30
CA PHE A 126 1.91 -2.48 -22.71
C PHE A 126 2.01 -3.12 -24.10
N ASP A 127 1.24 -4.19 -24.35
CA ASP A 127 1.21 -4.87 -25.64
C ASP A 127 0.66 -3.98 -26.76
N VAL A 128 -0.41 -3.24 -26.48
CA VAL A 128 -1.02 -2.30 -27.43
C VAL A 128 -0.02 -1.22 -27.82
N LEU A 129 0.71 -0.65 -26.85
CA LEU A 129 1.72 0.38 -27.11
C LEU A 129 2.96 -0.17 -27.84
N THR A 130 3.42 -1.38 -27.50
CA THR A 130 4.52 -2.04 -28.20
C THR A 130 4.17 -2.30 -29.67
N ASN A 131 2.93 -2.78 -29.91
CA ASN A 131 2.40 -2.98 -31.26
C ASN A 131 2.22 -1.64 -31.99
N PHE A 132 1.80 -0.58 -31.31
CA PHE A 132 1.65 0.76 -31.87
C PHE A 132 2.98 1.30 -32.41
N VAL A 133 4.03 1.26 -31.59
CA VAL A 133 5.37 1.71 -32.00
C VAL A 133 5.87 0.92 -33.20
N SER A 134 5.73 -0.41 -33.16
CA SER A 134 6.18 -1.30 -34.24
C SER A 134 5.41 -1.08 -35.54
N ARG A 135 4.08 -0.97 -35.46
CA ARG A 135 3.19 -0.82 -36.63
C ARG A 135 3.36 0.54 -37.31
N ASN A 136 3.53 1.60 -36.53
CA ASN A 136 3.69 2.97 -37.05
C ASN A 136 5.16 3.36 -37.30
N LYS A 137 6.11 2.45 -37.04
CA LYS A 137 7.56 2.68 -37.19
C LYS A 137 8.03 3.96 -36.47
N ILE A 138 7.64 4.10 -35.22
CA ILE A 138 8.02 5.26 -34.41
C ILE A 138 9.48 5.08 -33.98
N THR A 139 10.38 5.78 -34.65
CA THR A 139 11.83 5.73 -34.41
C THR A 139 12.29 6.80 -33.44
N ILE A 140 13.44 6.57 -32.80
CA ILE A 140 14.09 7.53 -31.90
C ILE A 140 14.51 8.81 -32.63
N ASN A 141 14.81 9.86 -31.86
CA ASN A 141 15.42 11.07 -32.43
C ASN A 141 16.86 10.77 -32.84
N THR A 142 17.22 11.05 -34.09
CA THR A 142 18.58 10.84 -34.61
C THR A 142 19.28 12.13 -35.02
N ASP A 143 18.57 13.27 -35.03
CA ASP A 143 19.05 14.53 -35.62
C ASP A 143 20.31 15.09 -34.94
N GLU A 144 20.50 14.78 -33.65
CA GLU A 144 21.64 15.23 -32.84
C GLU A 144 22.73 14.15 -32.70
N LEU A 145 22.53 12.95 -33.27
CA LEU A 145 23.48 11.84 -33.13
C LEU A 145 24.59 11.93 -34.18
N ARG A 146 25.85 11.76 -33.74
CA ARG A 146 27.02 11.73 -34.63
C ARG A 146 26.91 10.65 -35.71
N ASP A 147 26.30 9.51 -35.40
CA ASP A 147 26.08 8.36 -36.30
C ASP A 147 24.60 8.11 -36.62
N ALA A 148 23.85 9.18 -36.95
CA ALA A 148 22.41 9.12 -37.21
C ALA A 148 21.97 7.98 -38.16
N ALA A 149 22.76 7.66 -39.19
CA ALA A 149 22.46 6.60 -40.15
C ALA A 149 22.38 5.20 -39.52
N SER A 150 23.17 4.93 -38.48
CA SER A 150 23.19 3.64 -37.77
C SER A 150 21.93 3.44 -36.92
N PHE A 151 21.22 4.52 -36.60
CA PHE A 151 20.08 4.52 -35.70
C PHE A 151 18.74 4.84 -36.39
N ALA A 152 18.73 5.09 -37.70
CA ALA A 152 17.57 5.59 -38.43
C ALA A 152 16.33 4.68 -38.32
N ASP A 153 16.52 3.36 -38.27
CA ASP A 153 15.45 2.36 -38.17
C ASP A 153 15.20 1.88 -36.72
N VAL A 154 15.88 2.45 -35.73
CA VAL A 154 15.74 2.03 -34.32
C VAL A 154 14.44 2.61 -33.75
N LEU A 155 13.56 1.70 -33.30
CA LEU A 155 12.28 2.06 -32.71
C LEU A 155 12.44 2.62 -31.29
N VAL A 156 11.54 3.52 -30.90
CA VAL A 156 11.46 4.02 -29.53
C VAL A 156 11.17 2.85 -28.57
N PRO A 157 11.99 2.61 -27.55
CA PRO A 157 11.75 1.53 -26.59
C PRO A 157 10.47 1.78 -25.77
N VAL A 158 9.68 0.72 -25.60
CA VAL A 158 8.55 0.68 -24.66
C VAL A 158 8.99 -0.15 -23.46
N ILE A 159 9.05 0.46 -22.28
CA ILE A 159 9.54 -0.18 -21.06
C ILE A 159 8.51 -0.14 -19.94
N TRP A 160 8.66 -1.06 -18.99
CA TRP A 160 7.95 -1.01 -17.72
C TRP A 160 8.57 0.02 -16.79
N GLY A 161 7.75 0.91 -16.24
CA GLY A 161 8.18 1.90 -15.26
C GLY A 161 8.07 1.35 -13.83
N GLN A 162 9.17 1.37 -13.08
CA GLN A 162 9.15 1.17 -11.63
C GLN A 162 8.28 2.26 -11.00
N ASP A 163 7.29 1.84 -10.21
CA ASP A 163 6.20 2.73 -9.80
C ASP A 163 6.08 2.93 -8.29
N GLU A 164 6.96 2.34 -7.47
CA GLU A 164 6.88 2.47 -6.01
C GLU A 164 6.95 3.92 -5.53
N THR A 165 7.81 4.76 -6.14
CA THR A 165 7.88 6.19 -5.82
C THR A 165 6.65 6.95 -6.36
N ALA A 166 6.20 6.60 -7.57
CA ALA A 166 5.03 7.20 -8.21
C ALA A 166 3.73 6.95 -7.44
N ARG A 167 3.58 5.74 -6.87
CA ARG A 167 2.44 5.36 -6.01
C ARG A 167 2.35 6.21 -4.74
N LEU A 168 3.50 6.53 -4.15
CA LEU A 168 3.59 7.40 -2.97
C LEU A 168 3.40 8.87 -3.37
N PHE A 169 4.01 9.30 -4.47
CA PHE A 169 3.96 10.68 -4.95
C PHE A 169 2.53 11.13 -5.28
N GLN A 170 1.74 10.35 -6.01
CA GLN A 170 0.43 10.77 -6.53
C GLN A 170 -0.56 11.31 -5.48
N ASN A 171 -0.44 10.85 -4.22
CA ASN A 171 -1.30 11.23 -3.10
C ASN A 171 -0.56 12.08 -2.05
N SER A 172 0.70 12.46 -2.31
CA SER A 172 1.50 13.25 -1.39
C SER A 172 1.06 14.72 -1.34
N GLU A 173 1.34 15.38 -0.22
CA GLU A 173 1.17 16.84 -0.09
C GLU A 173 2.01 17.58 -1.14
N ARG A 174 3.23 17.10 -1.38
CA ARG A 174 4.13 17.63 -2.41
C ARG A 174 3.48 17.65 -3.80
N ALA A 175 2.90 16.53 -4.23
CA ALA A 175 2.23 16.48 -5.53
C ALA A 175 1.00 17.39 -5.59
N THR A 176 0.36 17.65 -4.45
CA THR A 176 -0.77 18.58 -4.36
C THR A 176 -0.33 20.04 -4.45
N VAL A 177 0.84 20.39 -3.91
CA VAL A 177 1.44 21.72 -4.08
C VAL A 177 1.92 21.93 -5.50
N GLU A 178 2.61 20.93 -6.07
CA GLU A 178 3.25 21.04 -7.38
C GLU A 178 2.25 20.94 -8.55
N LEU A 179 1.25 20.06 -8.42
CA LEU A 179 0.28 19.72 -9.48
C LEU A 179 -1.15 19.83 -8.93
N SER A 180 -1.48 20.99 -8.37
CA SER A 180 -2.72 21.24 -7.61
C SER A 180 -4.00 21.00 -8.41
N ASP A 181 -3.98 21.28 -9.72
CA ASP A 181 -5.11 21.13 -10.64
C ASP A 181 -5.18 19.76 -11.33
N LYS A 182 -4.23 18.84 -11.04
CA LYS A 182 -4.12 17.56 -11.74
C LYS A 182 -4.70 16.40 -10.93
N PRO A 183 -5.38 15.44 -11.58
CA PRO A 183 -5.89 14.24 -10.92
C PRO A 183 -4.74 13.29 -10.51
N PRO A 184 -4.98 12.37 -9.55
CA PRO A 184 -3.95 11.44 -9.07
C PRO A 184 -3.24 10.64 -10.17
N LEU A 185 -3.96 10.15 -11.18
CA LEU A 185 -3.35 9.37 -12.27
C LEU A 185 -2.36 10.17 -13.13
N VAL A 186 -2.59 11.48 -13.29
CA VAL A 186 -1.63 12.39 -13.95
C VAL A 186 -0.38 12.54 -13.08
N LYS A 187 -0.56 12.73 -11.77
CA LYS A 187 0.56 12.82 -10.81
C LYS A 187 1.38 11.52 -10.79
N TYR A 188 0.71 10.37 -10.85
CA TYR A 188 1.35 9.06 -10.98
C TYR A 188 2.22 8.97 -12.25
N CYS A 189 1.68 9.36 -13.41
CA CYS A 189 2.46 9.36 -14.66
C CYS A 189 3.65 10.33 -14.61
N VAL A 190 3.52 11.48 -13.94
CA VAL A 190 4.65 12.39 -13.69
C VAL A 190 5.72 11.71 -12.83
N GLY A 191 5.33 11.01 -11.76
CA GLY A 191 6.26 10.25 -10.92
C GLY A 191 7.01 9.16 -11.69
N LEU A 192 6.31 8.41 -12.56
CA LEU A 192 6.94 7.41 -13.43
C LEU A 192 8.00 8.03 -14.34
N ALA A 193 7.64 9.13 -15.02
CA ALA A 193 8.55 9.81 -15.94
C ALA A 193 9.77 10.38 -15.21
N ARG A 194 9.59 10.94 -14.02
CA ARG A 194 10.69 11.44 -13.18
C ARG A 194 11.62 10.35 -12.69
N TYR A 195 11.09 9.18 -12.33
CA TYR A 195 11.91 8.04 -11.93
C TYR A 195 12.86 7.63 -13.05
N VAL A 196 12.38 7.61 -14.30
CA VAL A 196 13.18 7.29 -15.49
C VAL A 196 14.28 8.34 -15.74
N GLN A 197 14.04 9.61 -15.39
CA GLN A 197 15.04 10.68 -15.49
C GLN A 197 16.03 10.70 -14.32
N SER A 198 15.61 10.36 -13.10
CA SER A 198 16.48 10.29 -11.93
C SER A 198 15.84 9.47 -10.80
N PRO A 199 16.19 8.17 -10.67
CA PRO A 199 15.76 7.35 -9.54
C PRO A 199 16.18 7.98 -8.20
N LEU A 200 17.42 8.49 -8.12
CA LEU A 200 17.97 9.15 -6.93
C LEU A 200 17.08 10.29 -6.44
N LEU A 201 16.71 11.22 -7.32
CA LEU A 201 15.88 12.36 -6.93
C LEU A 201 14.49 11.92 -6.46
N GLU A 202 13.89 10.92 -7.12
CA GLU A 202 12.58 10.41 -6.71
C GLU A 202 12.59 9.73 -5.34
N TYR A 203 13.67 9.04 -4.93
CA TYR A 203 13.77 8.52 -3.57
C TYR A 203 14.05 9.61 -2.54
N VAL A 204 14.98 10.53 -2.81
CA VAL A 204 15.28 11.68 -1.92
C VAL A 204 14.02 12.50 -1.65
N SER A 205 13.20 12.63 -2.68
CA SER A 205 11.94 13.35 -2.70
C SER A 205 10.83 12.81 -1.80
N LEU A 206 10.91 11.56 -1.36
CA LEU A 206 9.88 10.93 -0.53
C LEU A 206 9.98 11.36 0.95
N GLY A 207 11.14 11.80 1.41
CA GLY A 207 11.34 12.30 2.77
C GLY A 207 11.77 11.26 3.81
N ASP A 208 11.41 11.53 5.06
CA ASP A 208 12.12 11.31 6.34
C ASP A 208 12.38 9.85 6.78
N ASP A 209 13.19 9.08 6.05
CA ASP A 209 13.77 7.80 6.51
C ASP A 209 15.26 7.94 6.87
N ASN A 210 15.53 8.45 8.08
CA ASN A 210 16.87 8.66 8.64
C ASN A 210 17.77 7.41 8.64
N ALA A 211 17.18 6.20 8.63
CA ALA A 211 17.94 4.94 8.59
C ALA A 211 18.70 4.71 7.27
N LEU A 212 18.31 5.41 6.20
CA LEU A 212 18.87 5.25 4.85
C LEU A 212 19.68 6.46 4.39
N GLU A 213 19.83 7.49 5.23
CA GLU A 213 20.56 8.72 4.93
C GLU A 213 21.98 8.45 4.41
N SER A 214 22.69 7.48 4.99
CA SER A 214 24.05 7.13 4.53
C SER A 214 24.12 6.70 3.06
N VAL A 215 23.06 6.12 2.49
CA VAL A 215 23.01 5.76 1.07
C VAL A 215 22.85 7.01 0.21
N PHE A 216 22.00 7.94 0.64
CA PHE A 216 21.87 9.22 -0.06
C PHE A 216 23.17 10.01 -0.03
N VAL A 217 23.86 10.06 1.11
CA VAL A 217 25.17 10.71 1.21
C VAL A 217 26.15 10.08 0.21
N ASP A 218 26.30 8.76 0.19
CA ASP A 218 27.22 8.10 -0.75
C ASP A 218 26.90 8.43 -2.21
N VAL A 219 25.63 8.28 -2.62
CA VAL A 219 25.24 8.42 -4.03
C VAL A 219 25.20 9.89 -4.46
N VAL A 220 24.74 10.81 -3.61
CA VAL A 220 24.72 12.25 -3.93
C VAL A 220 26.14 12.80 -4.09
N ASN A 221 27.07 12.43 -3.21
CA ASN A 221 28.46 12.89 -3.34
C ASN A 221 29.18 12.22 -4.51
N MET A 222 28.80 11.00 -4.91
CA MET A 222 29.30 10.36 -6.12
C MET A 222 28.85 11.10 -7.39
N VAL A 223 27.57 11.44 -7.48
CA VAL A 223 27.01 12.12 -8.66
C VAL A 223 27.45 13.59 -8.72
N GLY A 224 27.46 14.26 -7.56
CA GLY A 224 27.57 15.72 -7.46
C GLY A 224 26.23 16.42 -7.62
N VAL A 225 26.21 17.71 -7.31
CA VAL A 225 25.02 18.57 -7.46
C VAL A 225 25.40 19.81 -8.24
N GLU A 226 24.72 20.06 -9.36
CA GLU A 226 24.82 21.34 -10.06
C GLU A 226 24.17 22.44 -9.21
N ILE A 227 25.00 23.27 -8.58
CA ILE A 227 24.55 24.25 -7.58
C ILE A 227 23.61 25.30 -8.19
N ASN A 228 23.89 25.71 -9.44
CA ASN A 228 23.08 26.71 -10.13
C ASN A 228 21.73 26.14 -10.59
N GLU A 229 21.64 24.85 -10.94
CA GLU A 229 20.35 24.18 -11.14
C GLU A 229 19.57 24.12 -9.83
N ALA A 230 20.23 23.74 -8.72
CA ALA A 230 19.62 23.68 -7.39
C ALA A 230 19.09 25.04 -6.91
N LEU A 231 19.73 26.16 -7.25
CA LEU A 231 19.22 27.52 -6.93
C LEU A 231 17.87 27.81 -7.60
N ARG A 232 17.66 27.30 -8.82
CA ARG A 232 16.46 27.56 -9.63
C ARG A 232 15.38 26.49 -9.46
N ASN A 233 15.77 25.29 -9.05
CA ASN A 233 14.89 24.14 -8.99
C ASN A 233 14.83 23.53 -7.57
N PRO A 234 13.75 23.79 -6.80
CA PRO A 234 13.56 23.22 -5.47
C PRO A 234 13.54 21.68 -5.42
N TYR A 235 13.24 21.03 -6.54
CA TYR A 235 13.31 19.58 -6.65
C TYR A 235 14.76 19.08 -6.60
N VAL A 236 15.67 19.73 -7.32
CA VAL A 236 17.11 19.41 -7.32
C VAL A 236 17.80 19.86 -6.03
N ALA A 237 17.36 20.99 -5.47
CA ALA A 237 17.86 21.52 -4.20
C ALA A 237 17.81 20.52 -3.03
N GLN A 238 16.92 19.53 -3.08
CA GLN A 238 16.78 18.51 -2.04
C GLN A 238 18.01 17.59 -1.94
N LEU A 239 18.84 17.50 -2.98
CA LEU A 239 20.10 16.74 -2.93
C LEU A 239 21.12 17.42 -2.01
N LEU A 240 21.11 18.75 -1.92
CA LEU A 240 22.16 19.50 -1.21
C LEU A 240 22.26 19.17 0.27
N GLN A 241 21.18 18.71 0.91
CA GLN A 241 21.24 18.31 2.31
C GLN A 241 22.11 17.07 2.55
N TYR A 242 22.35 16.26 1.52
CA TYR A 242 23.15 15.03 1.59
C TYR A 242 24.58 15.21 1.06
N VAL A 243 24.94 16.42 0.60
CA VAL A 243 26.33 16.75 0.26
C VAL A 243 27.17 16.78 1.54
N ALA A 244 28.38 16.21 1.48
CA ALA A 244 29.28 16.12 2.61
C ALA A 244 29.53 17.50 3.24
N GLY A 245 29.45 17.59 4.57
CA GLY A 245 29.58 18.85 5.32
C GLY A 245 28.31 19.72 5.36
N LEU A 246 27.33 19.46 4.50
CA LEU A 246 26.02 20.06 4.53
C LEU A 246 25.04 19.21 5.37
N GLY A 247 23.79 19.66 5.36
CA GLY A 247 22.65 19.16 6.12
C GLY A 247 21.49 20.12 5.85
N PRO A 248 20.24 19.79 6.23
CA PRO A 248 19.07 20.55 5.78
C PRO A 248 19.20 22.07 6.02
N ARG A 249 19.61 22.44 7.24
CA ARG A 249 19.82 23.85 7.64
C ARG A 249 20.92 24.55 6.85
N LYS A 250 22.06 23.87 6.62
CA LYS A 250 23.21 24.45 5.93
C LYS A 250 22.94 24.57 4.44
N ALA A 251 22.27 23.59 3.83
CA ALA A 251 21.88 23.61 2.43
C ALA A 251 20.94 24.79 2.13
N SER A 252 19.86 24.95 2.91
CA SER A 252 18.96 26.11 2.77
C SER A 252 19.67 27.44 3.02
N GLY A 253 20.56 27.50 4.01
CA GLY A 253 21.37 28.68 4.28
C GLY A 253 22.30 29.06 3.13
N LEU A 254 22.96 28.07 2.53
CA LEU A 254 23.86 28.25 1.39
C LEU A 254 23.11 28.81 0.17
N LEU A 255 21.98 28.20 -0.21
CA LEU A 255 21.15 28.67 -1.32
C LEU A 255 20.69 30.11 -1.12
N ARG A 256 20.22 30.44 0.09
CA ARG A 256 19.81 31.80 0.43
C ARG A 256 20.97 32.79 0.32
N ASN A 257 22.13 32.43 0.85
CA ASN A 257 23.31 33.30 0.84
C ASN A 257 23.78 33.58 -0.60
N ILE A 258 23.85 32.54 -1.44
CA ILE A 258 24.22 32.70 -2.86
C ILE A 258 23.23 33.64 -3.57
N ASN A 259 21.92 33.35 -3.47
CA ASN A 259 20.89 34.20 -4.09
C ASN A 259 20.97 35.66 -3.63
N SER A 260 21.28 35.91 -2.35
CA SER A 260 21.33 37.27 -1.81
C SER A 260 22.60 38.05 -2.13
N LYS A 261 23.75 37.37 -2.25
CA LYS A 261 25.06 38.03 -2.40
C LYS A 261 25.55 38.03 -3.84
N LEU A 262 25.34 36.94 -4.58
CA LEU A 262 25.93 36.72 -5.91
C LEU A 262 24.88 36.49 -7.01
N GLY A 263 23.67 36.05 -6.64
CA GLY A 263 22.64 35.61 -7.58
C GLY A 263 22.91 34.20 -8.13
N THR A 264 24.11 33.96 -8.66
CA THR A 264 24.60 32.65 -9.12
C THR A 264 26.01 32.41 -8.59
N LEU A 265 26.43 31.16 -8.49
CA LEU A 265 27.80 30.81 -8.12
C LEU A 265 28.64 30.62 -9.39
N SER A 266 29.70 31.42 -9.56
CA SER A 266 30.59 31.33 -10.72
C SER A 266 31.82 30.47 -10.45
N ASN A 267 32.42 30.62 -9.27
CA ASN A 267 33.57 29.79 -8.87
C ASN A 267 33.36 29.17 -7.49
N ARG A 268 34.04 28.06 -7.21
CA ARG A 268 34.05 27.43 -5.88
C ARG A 268 34.73 28.32 -4.85
N SER A 269 35.75 29.11 -5.22
CA SER A 269 36.44 30.04 -4.31
C SER A 269 35.49 31.05 -3.65
N ASP A 270 34.44 31.46 -4.36
CA ASP A 270 33.39 32.36 -3.86
C ASP A 270 32.71 31.82 -2.60
N LEU A 271 32.69 30.49 -2.40
CA LEU A 271 32.13 29.87 -1.20
C LEU A 271 32.82 30.30 0.09
N ILE A 272 34.12 30.66 0.00
CA ILE A 272 34.91 31.20 1.11
C ILE A 272 35.02 32.72 0.99
N GLU A 273 35.40 33.24 -0.18
CA GLU A 273 35.69 34.67 -0.36
C GLU A 273 34.48 35.57 -0.07
N ASN A 274 33.27 35.09 -0.40
CA ASN A 274 32.03 35.80 -0.13
C ASN A 274 31.35 35.35 1.18
N GLU A 275 32.07 34.62 2.05
CA GLU A 275 31.58 34.12 3.33
C GLU A 275 30.24 33.38 3.20
N LEU A 276 30.13 32.50 2.19
CA LEU A 276 28.93 31.69 1.96
C LEU A 276 28.93 30.42 2.83
N SER A 277 30.13 29.91 3.13
CA SER A 277 30.40 28.75 3.96
C SER A 277 31.63 28.97 4.84
N THR A 278 31.79 28.14 5.88
CA THR A 278 33.03 28.16 6.69
C THR A 278 34.10 27.28 6.06
N ALA A 279 35.38 27.50 6.39
CA ALA A 279 36.50 26.75 5.83
C ALA A 279 36.32 25.21 5.92
N ASN A 280 35.89 24.69 7.08
CA ASN A 280 35.64 23.25 7.23
C ASN A 280 34.48 22.76 6.36
N ILE A 281 33.44 23.57 6.13
CA ILE A 281 32.33 23.18 5.26
C ILE A 281 32.81 23.18 3.80
N PHE A 282 33.54 24.21 3.39
CA PHE A 282 34.13 24.29 2.05
C PHE A 282 35.00 23.08 1.71
N ILE A 283 35.92 22.70 2.60
CA ILE A 283 36.77 21.50 2.42
C ILE A 283 35.94 20.23 2.27
N ASN A 284 34.80 20.14 2.94
CA ASN A 284 33.95 18.95 2.85
C ASN A 284 33.06 18.94 1.60
N CYS A 285 32.60 20.09 1.09
CA CYS A 285 31.55 20.13 0.07
C CYS A 285 31.99 20.59 -1.32
N SER A 286 33.11 21.32 -1.44
CA SER A 286 33.43 22.08 -2.65
C SER A 286 33.48 21.22 -3.92
N SER A 287 34.17 20.07 -3.89
CA SER A 287 34.30 19.15 -5.03
C SER A 287 33.00 18.46 -5.45
N PHE A 288 31.98 18.45 -4.58
CA PHE A 288 30.68 17.84 -4.87
C PHE A 288 29.68 18.84 -5.45
N LEU A 289 30.00 20.13 -5.43
CA LEU A 289 29.23 21.18 -6.07
C LEU A 289 29.78 21.41 -7.47
N ASN A 290 29.03 20.96 -8.47
CA ASN A 290 29.38 21.15 -9.88
C ASN A 290 28.98 22.56 -10.33
N ILE A 291 29.90 23.25 -11.00
CA ILE A 291 29.62 24.50 -11.73
C ILE A 291 29.96 24.23 -13.20
N THR A 292 28.93 24.07 -14.02
CA THR A 292 29.08 23.70 -15.43
C THR A 292 29.89 24.74 -16.19
N TYR A 293 30.91 24.29 -16.91
CA TYR A 293 31.68 25.09 -17.84
C TYR A 293 30.90 25.27 -19.16
N ASP A 294 30.73 26.51 -19.60
CA ASP A 294 30.10 26.84 -20.88
C ASP A 294 31.14 27.48 -21.81
N GLU A 295 31.56 26.72 -22.82
CA GLU A 295 32.52 27.17 -23.85
C GLU A 295 32.07 28.43 -24.60
N SER A 296 30.76 28.69 -24.67
CA SER A 296 30.24 29.87 -25.37
C SER A 296 30.42 31.17 -24.56
N LEU A 297 30.58 31.05 -23.24
CA LEU A 297 30.75 32.19 -22.32
C LEU A 297 32.24 32.51 -22.07
N SER A 298 33.16 31.59 -22.32
CA SER A 298 34.56 31.66 -21.90
C SER A 298 35.46 32.59 -22.73
N LEU A 299 35.02 33.06 -23.90
CA LEU A 299 35.82 33.95 -24.75
C LEU A 299 35.88 35.43 -24.28
N ARG A 300 35.17 35.81 -23.20
CA ARG A 300 35.04 37.23 -22.81
C ARG A 300 35.38 37.59 -21.36
N ASP A 301 35.40 36.64 -20.42
CA ASP A 301 35.71 36.89 -19.01
C ASP A 301 36.70 35.84 -18.51
N GLY A 302 37.98 36.22 -18.37
CA GLY A 302 39.05 35.37 -17.83
C GLY A 302 38.94 35.09 -16.33
N GLY A 303 37.72 35.01 -15.79
CA GLY A 303 37.43 34.85 -14.37
C GLY A 303 36.77 33.51 -13.99
N MET A 304 36.63 32.57 -14.92
CA MET A 304 36.01 31.27 -14.68
C MET A 304 37.06 30.17 -14.51
N GLU A 305 36.98 29.43 -13.40
CA GLU A 305 37.85 28.28 -13.14
C GLU A 305 37.29 27.00 -13.79
N ILE A 306 37.97 26.49 -14.82
CA ILE A 306 37.52 25.32 -15.60
C ILE A 306 37.41 24.07 -14.71
N LEU A 307 38.32 23.91 -13.73
CA LEU A 307 38.34 22.75 -12.84
C LEU A 307 37.12 22.67 -11.91
N ASP A 308 36.35 23.75 -11.75
CA ASP A 308 35.09 23.73 -10.99
C ASP A 308 33.99 22.90 -11.66
N SER A 309 34.17 22.60 -12.95
CA SER A 309 33.35 21.66 -13.73
C SER A 309 33.82 20.20 -13.63
N THR A 310 34.64 19.86 -12.64
CA THR A 310 35.16 18.50 -12.37
C THR A 310 35.00 18.11 -10.90
N ARG A 311 35.14 16.82 -10.58
CA ARG A 311 35.19 16.34 -9.17
C ARG A 311 36.54 16.59 -8.49
N ILE A 312 37.49 17.22 -9.16
CA ILE A 312 38.78 17.56 -8.57
C ILE A 312 38.55 18.55 -7.43
N HIS A 313 39.13 18.29 -6.27
CA HIS A 313 39.00 19.19 -5.12
C HIS A 313 39.91 20.41 -5.30
N PRO A 314 39.49 21.64 -4.91
CA PRO A 314 40.31 22.84 -5.01
C PRO A 314 41.71 22.74 -4.39
N GLU A 315 41.90 21.87 -3.38
CA GLU A 315 43.21 21.60 -2.77
C GLU A 315 44.23 20.97 -3.73
N ASP A 316 43.76 20.36 -4.81
CA ASP A 316 44.55 19.61 -5.79
C ASP A 316 44.55 20.27 -7.18
N TYR A 317 44.03 21.51 -7.32
CA TYR A 317 44.03 22.23 -8.61
C TYR A 317 45.44 22.46 -9.15
N ASP A 318 46.39 22.86 -8.30
CA ASP A 318 47.78 23.01 -8.71
C ASP A 318 48.41 21.68 -9.16
N LEU A 319 47.97 20.56 -8.58
CA LEU A 319 48.42 19.25 -9.00
C LEU A 319 47.86 18.87 -10.37
N ALA A 320 46.59 19.19 -10.64
CA ALA A 320 45.96 18.99 -11.94
C ALA A 320 46.62 19.86 -13.03
N ARG A 321 46.93 21.12 -12.74
CA ARG A 321 47.65 22.02 -13.66
C ARG A 321 49.04 21.51 -14.00
N LYS A 322 49.79 21.00 -13.01
CA LYS A 322 51.10 20.37 -13.24
C LYS A 322 51.00 19.11 -14.08
N MET A 323 50.01 18.26 -13.79
CA MET A 323 49.76 17.06 -14.60
C MET A 323 49.45 17.41 -16.06
N ALA A 324 48.66 18.46 -16.29
CA ALA A 324 48.38 18.94 -17.63
C ALA A 324 49.63 19.51 -18.33
N ALA A 325 50.47 20.28 -17.62
CA ALA A 325 51.73 20.79 -18.15
C ALA A 325 52.69 19.66 -18.56
N ASP A 326 52.87 18.67 -17.68
CA ASP A 326 53.71 17.51 -17.95
C ASP A 326 53.19 16.67 -19.14
N ALA A 327 51.87 16.57 -19.31
CA ALA A 327 51.25 15.88 -20.45
C ALA A 327 51.42 16.64 -21.78
N LEU A 328 51.65 17.95 -21.73
CA LEU A 328 51.89 18.81 -22.89
C LEU A 328 53.39 19.03 -23.16
N ASP A 329 54.28 18.43 -22.37
CA ASP A 329 55.73 18.64 -22.41
C ASP A 329 56.11 20.13 -22.28
N PHE A 330 55.40 20.89 -21.43
CA PHE A 330 55.71 22.30 -21.19
C PHE A 330 56.62 22.53 -19.99
N ASP A 331 57.55 23.47 -20.16
CA ASP A 331 58.53 23.87 -19.16
C ASP A 331 57.91 24.84 -18.13
N GLU A 332 58.64 25.11 -17.03
CA GLU A 332 58.26 26.19 -16.10
C GLU A 332 58.24 27.58 -16.77
N GLU A 333 59.05 27.79 -17.81
CA GLU A 333 59.08 29.05 -18.58
C GLU A 333 57.84 29.20 -19.48
N ASP A 334 57.34 28.10 -20.05
CA ASP A 334 56.14 28.10 -20.90
C ASP A 334 54.87 28.39 -20.09
N MET A 335 54.78 27.89 -18.86
CA MET A 335 53.61 28.08 -18.00
C MET A 335 53.29 29.55 -17.72
N ALA A 336 54.30 30.41 -17.59
CA ALA A 336 54.10 31.85 -17.33
C ALA A 336 53.47 32.58 -18.52
N HIS A 337 53.74 32.15 -19.76
CA HIS A 337 53.14 32.72 -20.96
C HIS A 337 51.72 32.20 -21.24
N ILE A 338 51.40 31.00 -20.73
CA ILE A 338 50.12 30.32 -20.94
C ILE A 338 49.02 30.86 -20.01
N GLU A 339 49.37 31.41 -18.84
CA GLU A 339 48.39 32.08 -17.96
C GLU A 339 47.67 33.25 -18.66
N GLU A 340 48.34 33.97 -19.57
CA GLU A 340 47.73 35.04 -20.37
C GLU A 340 46.83 34.52 -21.51
N GLN A 341 46.90 33.22 -21.84
CA GLN A 341 46.18 32.55 -22.94
C GLN A 341 45.03 31.65 -22.46
N GLY A 342 44.46 31.92 -21.29
CA GLY A 342 43.33 31.16 -20.74
C GLY A 342 43.72 29.96 -19.88
N GLY A 343 45.01 29.75 -19.65
CA GLY A 343 45.53 28.78 -18.68
C GLY A 343 45.79 27.37 -19.23
N ILE A 344 46.62 26.61 -18.52
CA ILE A 344 47.14 25.31 -18.97
C ILE A 344 46.05 24.26 -19.22
N ILE A 345 44.99 24.27 -18.42
CA ILE A 345 43.87 23.33 -18.56
C ILE A 345 43.12 23.58 -19.86
N TYR A 346 42.93 24.85 -20.22
CA TYR A 346 42.31 25.23 -21.48
C TYR A 346 43.14 24.75 -22.68
N GLN A 347 44.47 24.93 -22.61
CA GLN A 347 45.39 24.44 -23.64
C GLN A 347 45.33 22.91 -23.79
N LEU A 348 45.27 22.17 -22.68
CA LEU A 348 45.10 20.71 -22.70
C LEU A 348 43.80 20.30 -23.40
N ILE A 349 42.70 20.99 -23.14
CA ILE A 349 41.41 20.75 -23.81
C ILE A 349 41.53 20.97 -25.32
N GLN A 350 42.23 22.02 -25.76
CA GLN A 350 42.44 22.32 -27.17
C GLN A 350 43.33 21.29 -27.89
N GLU A 351 44.41 20.86 -27.24
CA GLU A 351 45.38 19.94 -27.85
C GLU A 351 44.98 18.46 -27.74
N GLY A 352 44.03 18.15 -26.86
CA GLY A 352 43.48 16.81 -26.64
C GLY A 352 43.78 16.29 -25.24
N VAL A 353 42.72 16.17 -24.44
CA VAL A 353 42.78 15.70 -23.04
C VAL A 353 43.39 14.30 -22.90
N ASN A 354 43.28 13.44 -23.92
CA ASN A 354 43.82 12.07 -23.90
C ASN A 354 45.35 12.01 -23.76
N LYS A 355 46.09 13.11 -23.96
CA LYS A 355 47.54 13.16 -23.70
C LYS A 355 47.91 12.80 -22.26
N VAL A 356 47.00 13.04 -21.29
CA VAL A 356 47.20 12.63 -19.89
C VAL A 356 47.24 11.10 -19.70
N ASP A 357 46.81 10.32 -20.70
CA ASP A 357 46.92 8.85 -20.67
C ASP A 357 48.36 8.34 -20.74
N ASP A 358 49.26 9.11 -21.35
CA ASP A 358 50.66 8.72 -21.56
C ASP A 358 51.52 8.88 -20.28
N LEU A 359 50.97 9.55 -19.26
CA LEU A 359 51.67 9.80 -17.99
C LEU A 359 51.79 8.53 -17.14
N ASN A 360 53.01 8.27 -16.66
CA ASN A 360 53.26 7.20 -15.67
C ASN A 360 52.92 7.67 -14.25
N LEU A 361 51.63 7.60 -13.89
CA LEU A 361 51.13 8.01 -12.58
C LEU A 361 51.75 7.23 -11.40
N THR A 362 52.25 6.01 -11.64
CA THR A 362 52.90 5.20 -10.59
C THR A 362 54.26 5.77 -10.22
N ALA A 363 55.04 6.19 -11.22
CA ALA A 363 56.32 6.87 -11.00
C ALA A 363 56.09 8.25 -10.36
N TYR A 364 55.14 9.01 -10.90
CA TYR A 364 54.75 10.34 -10.38
C TYR A 364 54.34 10.25 -8.90
N GLY A 365 53.47 9.30 -8.55
CA GLY A 365 53.02 9.11 -7.18
C GLY A 365 54.15 8.75 -6.20
N LYS A 366 55.10 7.91 -6.63
CA LYS A 366 56.30 7.57 -5.83
C LYS A 366 57.20 8.78 -5.62
N GLU A 367 57.35 9.62 -6.63
CA GLU A 367 58.14 10.85 -6.53
C GLU A 367 57.51 11.85 -5.55
N LEU A 368 56.19 12.06 -5.62
CA LEU A 368 55.46 12.88 -4.66
C LEU A 368 55.61 12.36 -3.22
N GLU A 369 55.55 11.04 -3.02
CA GLU A 369 55.76 10.43 -1.71
C GLU A 369 57.20 10.63 -1.22
N SER A 370 58.19 10.41 -2.10
CA SER A 370 59.61 10.52 -1.73
C SER A 370 60.07 11.96 -1.47
N LYS A 371 59.60 12.92 -2.28
CA LYS A 371 60.05 14.33 -2.18
C LYS A 371 59.23 15.14 -1.17
N PHE A 372 57.92 14.90 -1.11
CA PHE A 372 56.99 15.74 -0.33
C PHE A 372 56.24 14.97 0.76
N GLY A 373 56.43 13.66 0.90
CA GLY A 373 55.72 12.84 1.88
C GLY A 373 54.22 12.68 1.60
N LYS A 374 53.75 13.03 0.39
CA LYS A 374 52.33 13.04 0.02
C LYS A 374 51.95 11.77 -0.74
N ARG A 375 51.00 11.01 -0.20
CA ARG A 375 50.44 9.80 -0.83
C ARG A 375 49.21 10.12 -1.67
N LYS A 376 49.43 10.65 -2.88
CA LYS A 376 48.36 11.16 -3.75
C LYS A 376 48.12 10.29 -5.01
N TYR A 377 48.57 9.04 -5.05
CA TYR A 377 48.40 8.16 -6.23
C TYR A 377 46.95 8.01 -6.68
N ALA A 378 46.02 7.70 -5.76
CA ALA A 378 44.60 7.60 -6.11
C ALA A 378 44.03 8.94 -6.57
N THR A 379 44.44 10.04 -5.95
CA THR A 379 44.07 11.40 -6.37
C THR A 379 44.55 11.73 -7.78
N LEU A 380 45.79 11.35 -8.14
CA LEU A 380 46.30 11.52 -9.50
C LEU A 380 45.45 10.75 -10.51
N GLN A 381 45.02 9.54 -10.17
CA GLN A 381 44.15 8.76 -11.04
C GLN A 381 42.78 9.42 -11.22
N SER A 382 42.15 9.90 -10.12
CA SER A 382 40.89 10.63 -10.21
C SER A 382 41.01 11.95 -10.98
N ILE A 383 42.12 12.69 -10.83
CA ILE A 383 42.40 13.89 -11.63
C ILE A 383 42.46 13.54 -13.10
N LYS A 384 43.21 12.50 -13.46
CA LYS A 384 43.33 12.03 -14.84
C LYS A 384 41.96 11.70 -15.42
N GLU A 385 41.17 10.88 -14.72
CA GLU A 385 39.83 10.48 -15.17
C GLU A 385 38.90 11.69 -15.37
N GLU A 386 38.91 12.65 -14.45
CA GLU A 386 38.09 13.87 -14.52
C GLU A 386 38.55 14.88 -15.57
N LEU A 387 39.85 14.96 -15.88
CA LEU A 387 40.35 15.78 -16.99
C LEU A 387 39.92 15.23 -18.35
N VAL A 388 39.77 13.91 -18.47
CA VAL A 388 39.33 13.25 -19.71
C VAL A 388 37.80 13.32 -19.85
N ASN A 389 37.07 12.92 -18.82
CA ASN A 389 35.60 12.92 -18.80
C ASN A 389 35.08 13.69 -17.58
N ASN A 390 34.83 14.98 -17.75
CA ASN A 390 34.39 15.85 -16.67
C ASN A 390 33.04 15.41 -16.09
N PHE A 391 32.98 15.22 -14.77
CA PHE A 391 31.75 14.84 -14.06
C PHE A 391 31.00 13.62 -14.66
N GLU A 392 31.71 12.63 -15.22
CA GLU A 392 31.07 11.47 -15.87
C GLU A 392 30.07 10.72 -14.96
N GLU A 393 29.11 10.02 -15.55
CA GLU A 393 28.09 9.27 -14.80
C GLU A 393 28.62 7.94 -14.24
N LEU A 394 28.98 7.97 -12.96
CA LEU A 394 29.59 6.83 -12.25
C LEU A 394 28.57 5.80 -11.72
N ARG A 395 27.26 6.12 -11.65
CA ARG A 395 26.25 5.19 -11.13
C ARG A 395 26.06 3.97 -12.02
N ARG A 396 25.32 2.95 -11.58
CA ARG A 396 24.97 1.83 -12.47
C ARG A 396 24.01 2.31 -13.57
N SER A 397 24.01 1.66 -14.72
CA SER A 397 22.98 1.90 -15.73
C SER A 397 21.59 1.70 -15.15
N PHE A 398 20.60 2.41 -15.70
CA PHE A 398 19.20 2.28 -15.30
C PHE A 398 18.75 0.82 -15.34
N HIS A 399 18.09 0.36 -14.27
CA HIS A 399 17.58 -1.01 -14.17
C HIS A 399 16.26 -1.16 -14.93
N ILE A 400 16.29 -1.87 -16.05
CA ILE A 400 15.09 -2.23 -16.80
C ILE A 400 14.48 -3.47 -16.13
N LEU A 401 13.24 -3.34 -15.67
CA LEU A 401 12.56 -4.42 -14.95
C LEU A 401 12.42 -5.67 -15.84
N ASP A 402 12.77 -6.82 -15.28
CA ASP A 402 12.53 -8.10 -15.94
C ASP A 402 11.07 -8.56 -15.80
N SER A 403 10.68 -9.62 -16.52
CA SER A 403 9.29 -10.09 -16.50
C SER A 403 8.82 -10.55 -15.12
N ALA A 404 9.68 -11.13 -14.29
CA ALA A 404 9.32 -11.59 -12.95
C ALA A 404 9.17 -10.41 -11.98
N GLU A 405 10.02 -9.39 -12.08
CA GLU A 405 9.93 -8.15 -11.32
C GLU A 405 8.65 -7.37 -11.68
N VAL A 406 8.34 -7.26 -12.97
CA VAL A 406 7.09 -6.63 -13.45
C VAL A 406 5.88 -7.41 -12.96
N PHE A 407 5.94 -8.74 -13.04
CA PHE A 407 4.89 -9.61 -12.51
C PHE A 407 4.68 -9.36 -11.02
N GLN A 408 5.75 -9.34 -10.22
CA GLN A 408 5.68 -9.04 -8.78
C GLN A 408 5.15 -7.63 -8.50
N MET A 409 5.59 -6.62 -9.25
CA MET A 409 5.13 -5.23 -9.10
C MET A 409 3.62 -5.10 -9.33
N LEU A 410 3.07 -5.82 -10.32
CA LEU A 410 1.67 -5.72 -10.71
C LEU A 410 0.74 -6.72 -10.01
N THR A 411 1.25 -7.86 -9.53
CA THR A 411 0.41 -8.89 -8.89
C THR A 411 0.62 -8.96 -7.38
N GLY A 412 1.77 -8.50 -6.89
CA GLY A 412 2.22 -8.74 -5.51
C GLY A 412 2.76 -10.17 -5.28
N GLU A 413 2.80 -11.01 -6.32
CA GLU A 413 3.23 -12.40 -6.21
C GLU A 413 4.69 -12.58 -6.64
N THR A 414 5.42 -13.43 -5.93
CA THR A 414 6.80 -13.81 -6.26
C THR A 414 6.84 -15.18 -6.93
N PRO A 415 7.98 -15.60 -7.52
CA PRO A 415 8.14 -16.97 -8.00
C PRO A 415 7.92 -18.05 -6.92
N GLU A 416 8.05 -17.69 -5.64
CA GLU A 416 7.81 -18.58 -4.51
C GLU A 416 6.31 -18.72 -4.19
N THR A 417 5.51 -17.67 -4.42
CA THR A 417 4.06 -17.65 -4.17
C THR A 417 3.24 -17.94 -5.42
N PHE A 418 3.81 -17.75 -6.60
CA PHE A 418 3.19 -18.04 -7.90
C PHE A 418 4.19 -18.71 -8.82
N GLY A 419 4.47 -19.97 -8.51
CA GLY A 419 5.37 -20.83 -9.25
C GLY A 419 4.84 -22.24 -9.34
N ARG A 420 5.56 -23.09 -10.06
CA ARG A 420 5.19 -24.50 -10.27
C ARG A 420 4.95 -25.22 -8.95
N GLY A 421 3.83 -25.94 -8.86
CA GLY A 421 3.46 -26.70 -7.67
C GLY A 421 2.95 -25.84 -6.51
N ILE A 422 2.51 -24.61 -6.76
CA ILE A 422 1.74 -23.81 -5.80
C ILE A 422 0.25 -23.99 -6.07
N ILE A 423 -0.53 -24.12 -4.99
CA ILE A 423 -2.00 -24.18 -5.05
C ILE A 423 -2.53 -22.75 -4.97
N VAL A 424 -3.32 -22.36 -5.96
CA VAL A 424 -3.97 -21.04 -6.02
C VAL A 424 -5.47 -21.17 -6.29
N PRO A 425 -6.31 -20.29 -5.72
CA PRO A 425 -7.71 -20.21 -6.10
C PRO A 425 -7.84 -19.58 -7.49
N VAL A 426 -8.62 -20.22 -8.35
CA VAL A 426 -8.90 -19.74 -9.71
C VAL A 426 -10.40 -19.68 -9.97
N THR A 427 -10.86 -18.63 -10.63
CA THR A 427 -12.26 -18.45 -11.03
C THR A 427 -12.44 -18.94 -12.46
N VAL A 428 -13.43 -19.80 -12.70
CA VAL A 428 -13.75 -20.33 -14.02
C VAL A 428 -14.51 -19.27 -14.84
N ASN A 429 -13.88 -18.73 -15.87
CA ASN A 429 -14.48 -17.71 -16.74
C ASN A 429 -15.24 -18.31 -17.92
N LYS A 430 -14.75 -19.43 -18.46
CA LYS A 430 -15.37 -20.09 -19.61
C LYS A 430 -15.12 -21.59 -19.58
N VAL A 431 -16.17 -22.35 -19.90
CA VAL A 431 -16.14 -23.81 -19.98
C VAL A 431 -16.27 -24.21 -21.45
N GLY A 432 -15.23 -24.86 -21.99
CA GLY A 432 -15.27 -25.46 -23.32
C GLY A 432 -15.79 -26.89 -23.23
N LYS A 433 -16.96 -27.18 -23.79
CA LYS A 433 -17.56 -28.53 -23.74
C LYS A 433 -16.95 -29.46 -24.79
N ASN A 434 -16.81 -30.73 -24.43
CA ASN A 434 -16.45 -31.80 -25.35
C ASN A 434 -17.71 -32.60 -25.72
N PHE A 435 -18.18 -32.45 -26.96
CA PHE A 435 -19.40 -33.13 -27.45
C PHE A 435 -19.14 -34.54 -28.01
N ARG A 436 -17.89 -35.02 -27.98
CA ARG A 436 -17.47 -36.29 -28.60
C ARG A 436 -17.24 -37.42 -27.59
N ASP A 437 -17.07 -37.10 -26.31
CA ASP A 437 -16.80 -38.06 -25.25
C ASP A 437 -17.90 -37.97 -24.18
N GLN A 438 -18.47 -39.11 -23.77
CA GLN A 438 -19.51 -39.18 -22.75
C GLN A 438 -18.93 -39.11 -21.32
N ASP A 439 -17.65 -39.49 -21.14
CA ASP A 439 -16.98 -39.53 -19.83
C ASP A 439 -16.18 -38.26 -19.51
N SER A 440 -15.76 -37.51 -20.53
CA SER A 440 -15.08 -36.21 -20.44
C SER A 440 -15.93 -35.12 -21.11
N GLN A 441 -16.79 -34.44 -20.35
CA GLN A 441 -17.69 -33.43 -20.91
C GLN A 441 -17.02 -32.06 -21.13
N ILE A 442 -15.78 -31.86 -20.67
CA ILE A 442 -15.09 -30.58 -20.68
C ILE A 442 -13.74 -30.73 -21.37
N ARG A 443 -13.55 -29.99 -22.47
CA ARG A 443 -12.29 -29.94 -23.24
C ARG A 443 -11.27 -28.98 -22.62
N TYR A 444 -11.72 -27.85 -22.09
CA TYR A 444 -10.83 -26.89 -21.44
C TYR A 444 -11.62 -25.95 -20.53
N LEU A 445 -10.92 -25.36 -19.56
CA LEU A 445 -11.41 -24.24 -18.77
C LEU A 445 -10.51 -23.03 -19.00
N ARG A 446 -11.11 -21.84 -19.21
CA ARG A 446 -10.38 -20.58 -19.06
C ARG A 446 -10.62 -20.05 -17.67
N VAL A 447 -9.53 -19.73 -16.97
CA VAL A 447 -9.58 -19.33 -15.57
C VAL A 447 -8.81 -18.02 -15.37
N THR A 448 -9.14 -17.32 -14.28
CA THR A 448 -8.40 -16.14 -13.83
C THR A 448 -8.15 -16.24 -12.33
N THR A 449 -6.96 -15.85 -11.89
CA THR A 449 -6.58 -15.83 -10.48
C THR A 449 -7.06 -14.56 -9.79
N SER A 450 -6.99 -14.51 -8.46
CA SER A 450 -7.26 -13.28 -7.70
C SER A 450 -6.37 -12.11 -8.11
N SER A 451 -5.17 -12.40 -8.58
CA SER A 451 -4.16 -11.43 -9.02
C SER A 451 -4.30 -11.06 -10.50
N LEU A 452 -5.45 -11.39 -11.10
CA LEU A 452 -5.81 -11.10 -12.49
C LEU A 452 -4.91 -11.78 -13.54
N VAL A 453 -4.19 -12.83 -13.15
CA VAL A 453 -3.41 -13.67 -14.06
C VAL A 453 -4.36 -14.60 -14.80
N THR A 454 -4.21 -14.69 -16.11
CA THR A 454 -5.10 -15.53 -16.94
C THR A 454 -4.51 -16.93 -17.12
N GLY A 455 -5.35 -17.92 -17.39
CA GLY A 455 -4.82 -19.22 -17.74
C GLY A 455 -5.82 -20.21 -18.25
N VAL A 456 -5.30 -21.39 -18.55
CA VAL A 456 -6.05 -22.49 -19.15
C VAL A 456 -5.80 -23.77 -18.36
N VAL A 457 -6.87 -24.52 -18.11
CA VAL A 457 -6.82 -25.92 -17.68
C VAL A 457 -7.17 -26.76 -18.91
N GLU A 458 -6.22 -27.58 -19.38
CA GLU A 458 -6.45 -28.50 -20.50
C GLU A 458 -7.21 -29.76 -20.05
N GLU A 459 -7.88 -30.43 -20.98
CA GLU A 459 -8.69 -31.64 -20.74
C GLU A 459 -8.02 -32.67 -19.83
N ASN A 460 -6.73 -32.94 -20.05
CA ASN A 460 -5.97 -33.96 -19.31
C ASN A 460 -5.78 -33.62 -17.82
N PHE A 461 -5.93 -32.35 -17.44
CA PHE A 461 -5.75 -31.87 -16.08
C PHE A 461 -7.08 -31.52 -15.38
N ILE A 462 -8.19 -31.97 -15.96
CA ILE A 462 -9.54 -31.83 -15.40
C ILE A 462 -9.97 -33.21 -14.86
N PRO A 463 -10.45 -33.30 -13.61
CA PRO A 463 -11.02 -34.54 -13.09
C PRO A 463 -12.15 -35.07 -13.98
N ARG A 464 -12.10 -36.37 -14.31
CA ARG A 464 -13.15 -37.02 -15.11
C ARG A 464 -14.49 -36.97 -14.36
N LYS A 465 -15.59 -36.77 -15.11
CA LYS A 465 -16.96 -36.66 -14.57
C LYS A 465 -17.21 -35.49 -13.62
N ALA A 466 -16.28 -34.54 -13.48
CA ALA A 466 -16.53 -33.29 -12.78
C ALA A 466 -17.28 -32.31 -13.68
N ASP A 467 -18.28 -31.62 -13.11
CA ASP A 467 -18.99 -30.55 -13.79
C ASP A 467 -18.56 -29.20 -13.20
N TYR A 468 -18.15 -28.29 -14.07
CA TYR A 468 -17.67 -26.96 -13.70
C TYR A 468 -18.56 -25.91 -14.36
N LEU A 469 -18.97 -24.92 -13.56
CA LEU A 469 -19.80 -23.81 -14.02
C LEU A 469 -18.97 -22.52 -14.11
N GLN A 470 -19.37 -21.64 -15.02
CA GLN A 470 -18.81 -20.30 -15.08
C GLN A 470 -19.09 -19.55 -13.76
N GLY A 471 -18.09 -18.83 -13.27
CA GLY A 471 -18.12 -18.11 -11.99
C GLY A 471 -17.69 -18.95 -10.78
N LEU A 472 -17.51 -20.27 -10.92
CA LEU A 472 -17.08 -21.12 -9.82
C LEU A 472 -15.60 -20.85 -9.48
N VAL A 473 -15.30 -20.74 -8.19
CA VAL A 473 -13.92 -20.66 -7.68
C VAL A 473 -13.46 -22.05 -7.27
N VAL A 474 -12.32 -22.49 -7.81
CA VAL A 474 -11.75 -23.83 -7.57
C VAL A 474 -10.28 -23.71 -7.20
N GLN A 475 -9.77 -24.67 -6.44
CA GLN A 475 -8.33 -24.76 -6.15
C GLN A 475 -7.63 -25.43 -7.33
N ALA A 476 -6.59 -24.81 -7.84
CA ALA A 476 -5.77 -25.33 -8.91
C ALA A 476 -4.30 -25.31 -8.54
N VAL A 477 -3.54 -26.26 -9.08
CA VAL A 477 -2.07 -26.28 -8.99
C VAL A 477 -1.50 -25.61 -10.23
N ILE A 478 -0.58 -24.68 -10.05
CA ILE A 478 0.20 -24.10 -11.15
C ILE A 478 1.13 -25.16 -11.70
N LEU A 479 1.03 -25.43 -13.00
CA LEU A 479 1.95 -26.31 -13.71
C LEU A 479 3.15 -25.49 -14.22
N ASP A 480 2.88 -24.46 -15.00
CA ASP A 480 3.87 -23.51 -15.51
C ASP A 480 3.33 -22.09 -15.41
N ALA A 481 4.21 -21.14 -15.06
CA ALA A 481 3.91 -19.72 -14.96
C ALA A 481 4.72 -18.96 -16.01
N PHE A 482 4.03 -18.12 -16.79
CA PHE A 482 4.61 -17.29 -17.85
C PHE A 482 4.49 -15.82 -17.45
N TYR A 483 5.54 -15.33 -16.76
CA TYR A 483 5.56 -13.97 -16.20
C TYR A 483 5.52 -12.88 -17.27
N ASP A 484 6.09 -13.15 -18.45
CA ASP A 484 6.13 -12.23 -19.59
C ASP A 484 4.75 -11.96 -20.19
N SER A 485 3.83 -12.93 -20.15
CA SER A 485 2.50 -12.87 -20.74
C SER A 485 1.38 -12.75 -19.71
N PHE A 486 1.73 -12.72 -18.41
CA PHE A 486 0.77 -12.74 -17.30
C PHE A 486 -0.21 -13.92 -17.45
N SER A 487 0.34 -15.09 -17.78
CA SER A 487 -0.44 -16.30 -17.98
C SER A 487 0.13 -17.52 -17.26
N ALA A 488 -0.71 -18.52 -17.01
CA ALA A 488 -0.29 -19.78 -16.40
C ALA A 488 -1.13 -20.97 -16.90
N THR A 489 -0.55 -22.16 -16.79
CA THR A 489 -1.24 -23.44 -16.98
C THR A 489 -1.54 -24.07 -15.63
N PHE A 490 -2.71 -24.69 -15.53
CA PHE A 490 -3.25 -25.13 -14.26
C PHE A 490 -3.68 -26.60 -14.32
N SER A 491 -3.61 -27.27 -13.16
CA SER A 491 -4.20 -28.59 -12.94
C SER A 491 -5.23 -28.58 -11.82
N LEU A 492 -6.36 -29.24 -12.07
CA LEU A 492 -7.42 -29.46 -11.09
C LEU A 492 -7.44 -30.91 -10.58
N LEU A 493 -6.45 -31.73 -10.95
CA LEU A 493 -6.39 -33.13 -10.54
C LEU A 493 -6.13 -33.26 -9.04
N ASP A 494 -6.92 -34.11 -8.37
CA ASP A 494 -6.76 -34.41 -6.94
C ASP A 494 -5.34 -34.92 -6.61
N THR A 495 -4.71 -35.64 -7.54
CA THR A 495 -3.35 -36.16 -7.40
C THR A 495 -2.30 -35.06 -7.35
N ASP A 496 -2.45 -34.02 -8.17
CA ASP A 496 -1.55 -32.87 -8.18
C ASP A 496 -1.76 -31.98 -6.96
N ILE A 497 -3.02 -31.75 -6.56
CA ILE A 497 -3.36 -30.98 -5.36
C ILE A 497 -2.76 -31.65 -4.12
N LYS A 498 -2.89 -32.98 -4.00
CA LYS A 498 -2.28 -33.73 -2.89
C LYS A 498 -0.76 -33.61 -2.87
N ARG A 499 -0.11 -33.67 -4.04
CA ARG A 499 1.34 -33.52 -4.15
C ARG A 499 1.80 -32.11 -3.75
N ALA A 500 1.10 -31.09 -4.24
CA ALA A 500 1.41 -29.69 -3.95
C ALA A 500 1.16 -29.32 -2.48
N SER A 501 0.23 -30.02 -1.82
CA SER A 501 -0.07 -29.85 -0.40
C SER A 501 0.97 -30.44 0.55
N ALA A 502 1.96 -31.17 0.03
CA ALA A 502 3.01 -31.75 0.86
C ALA A 502 3.91 -30.65 1.49
N PRO A 503 4.41 -30.83 2.73
CA PRO A 503 5.28 -29.84 3.37
C PRO A 503 6.53 -29.55 2.54
N LYS A 504 6.79 -28.27 2.27
CA LYS A 504 7.93 -27.83 1.43
C LYS A 504 9.23 -27.64 2.21
N PHE A 505 9.16 -27.46 3.53
CA PHE A 505 10.34 -27.28 4.38
C PHE A 505 10.67 -28.53 5.19
N HIS A 506 11.96 -28.83 5.28
CA HIS A 506 12.45 -29.92 6.12
C HIS A 506 12.43 -29.50 7.59
N LYS A 507 11.66 -30.23 8.40
CA LYS A 507 11.64 -30.07 9.85
C LYS A 507 12.73 -30.95 10.46
N ASP A 508 13.81 -30.33 10.93
CA ASP A 508 14.91 -31.05 11.59
C ASP A 508 14.45 -31.60 12.96
N PRO A 509 14.50 -32.94 13.18
CA PRO A 509 14.18 -33.58 14.46
C PRO A 509 14.85 -32.97 15.70
N LEU A 510 16.04 -32.39 15.57
CA LEU A 510 16.80 -31.84 16.70
C LEU A 510 16.45 -30.39 17.02
N LYS A 511 15.80 -29.68 16.10
CA LYS A 511 15.52 -28.24 16.22
C LYS A 511 14.03 -27.93 16.23
N TRP A 512 13.20 -28.84 15.74
CA TRP A 512 11.77 -28.68 15.63
C TRP A 512 11.03 -29.48 16.69
N ASP A 513 10.12 -28.83 17.40
CA ASP A 513 9.29 -29.47 18.42
C ASP A 513 8.01 -30.05 17.79
N PHE A 514 8.07 -31.34 17.43
CA PHE A 514 6.95 -32.05 16.81
C PHE A 514 5.80 -32.31 17.79
N GLU A 515 6.09 -32.46 19.09
CA GLU A 515 5.07 -32.69 20.11
C GLU A 515 4.25 -31.41 20.33
N ALA A 516 4.92 -30.27 20.43
CA ALA A 516 4.26 -28.96 20.52
C ALA A 516 3.41 -28.68 19.26
N GLU A 517 3.94 -28.94 18.06
CA GLU A 517 3.19 -28.74 16.81
C GLU A 517 1.92 -29.61 16.75
N GLU A 518 2.02 -30.89 17.08
CA GLU A 518 0.85 -31.78 17.06
C GLU A 518 -0.17 -31.37 18.13
N ALA A 519 0.27 -30.98 19.32
CA ALA A 519 -0.62 -30.46 20.37
C ALA A 519 -1.34 -29.16 19.94
N ASP A 520 -0.67 -28.27 19.20
CA ASP A 520 -1.27 -27.08 18.61
C ASP A 520 -2.28 -27.44 17.51
N ARG A 521 -1.92 -28.38 16.61
CA ARG A 521 -2.80 -28.86 15.54
C ARG A 521 -4.09 -29.49 16.09
N GLN A 522 -3.98 -30.32 17.12
CA GLN A 522 -5.14 -30.91 17.79
C GLN A 522 -6.02 -29.84 18.46
N ARG A 523 -5.41 -28.82 19.07
CA ARG A 523 -6.14 -27.68 19.64
C ARG A 523 -6.91 -26.91 18.56
N GLU A 524 -6.31 -26.65 17.41
CA GLU A 524 -7.01 -25.97 16.29
C GLU A 524 -8.12 -26.83 15.69
N ILE A 525 -7.89 -28.13 15.46
CA ILE A 525 -8.94 -29.05 15.01
C ILE A 525 -10.09 -29.10 16.02
N ALA A 526 -9.80 -29.13 17.31
CA ALA A 526 -10.81 -29.11 18.36
C ALA A 526 -11.61 -27.80 18.36
N LYS A 527 -10.96 -26.64 18.15
CA LYS A 527 -11.63 -25.34 17.99
C LYS A 527 -12.54 -25.32 16.77
N GLU A 528 -12.07 -25.77 15.61
CA GLU A 528 -12.88 -25.83 14.38
C GLU A 528 -14.05 -26.80 14.53
N ARG A 529 -13.83 -27.99 15.09
CA ARG A 529 -14.91 -28.93 15.42
C ARG A 529 -15.92 -28.32 16.40
N ALA A 530 -15.46 -27.60 17.42
CA ALA A 530 -16.35 -26.91 18.35
C ALA A 530 -17.14 -25.77 17.69
N LYS A 531 -16.55 -25.08 16.70
CA LYS A 531 -17.22 -24.03 15.90
C LYS A 531 -18.29 -24.63 14.98
N LEU A 532 -17.97 -25.71 14.27
CA LEU A 532 -18.90 -26.48 13.44
C LEU A 532 -20.02 -27.13 14.28
N ALA A 533 -19.70 -27.60 15.49
CA ALA A 533 -20.68 -28.17 16.41
C ALA A 533 -21.65 -27.11 16.99
N LYS A 534 -21.23 -25.83 17.06
CA LYS A 534 -22.12 -24.72 17.47
C LYS A 534 -23.15 -24.37 16.40
N THR A 535 -22.89 -24.62 15.13
CA THR A 535 -23.86 -24.47 14.03
C THR A 535 -24.71 -25.73 13.91
N ARG A 536 -25.76 -25.83 14.74
CA ARG A 536 -26.67 -26.97 14.75
C ARG A 536 -27.67 -26.84 13.59
N ASN A 537 -27.73 -27.79 12.67
CA ASN A 537 -28.68 -27.74 11.54
C ASN A 537 -30.01 -28.40 11.94
N ILE A 538 -30.96 -27.61 12.45
CA ILE A 538 -32.32 -28.07 12.77
C ILE A 538 -33.26 -27.65 11.64
N GLN A 539 -33.93 -28.62 11.02
CA GLN A 539 -34.92 -28.36 9.97
C GLN A 539 -36.24 -27.88 10.58
N HIS A 540 -36.33 -26.58 10.85
CA HIS A 540 -37.56 -25.93 11.31
C HIS A 540 -37.64 -24.51 10.72
N PRO A 541 -38.80 -24.06 10.19
CA PRO A 541 -38.92 -22.76 9.53
C PRO A 541 -38.53 -21.56 10.39
N LEU A 542 -38.81 -21.64 11.70
CA LEU A 542 -38.47 -20.60 12.68
C LEU A 542 -37.08 -20.77 13.32
N PHE A 543 -36.27 -21.74 12.88
CA PHE A 543 -34.94 -21.98 13.44
C PHE A 543 -33.86 -21.22 12.67
N HIS A 544 -33.08 -20.42 13.41
CA HIS A 544 -31.96 -19.67 12.88
C HIS A 544 -30.74 -19.81 13.80
N ASN A 545 -29.55 -19.86 13.20
CA ASN A 545 -28.28 -19.87 13.94
C ASN A 545 -27.92 -18.45 14.43
N PHE A 546 -28.78 -17.87 15.25
CA PHE A 546 -28.61 -16.54 15.82
C PHE A 546 -28.03 -16.58 17.24
N SER A 547 -27.20 -15.59 17.56
CA SER A 547 -26.94 -15.21 18.95
C SER A 547 -28.17 -14.55 19.58
N HIS A 548 -28.18 -14.34 20.91
CA HIS A 548 -29.29 -13.64 21.58
C HIS A 548 -29.55 -12.24 20.99
N LYS A 549 -28.48 -11.46 20.72
CA LYS A 549 -28.59 -10.13 20.11
C LYS A 549 -29.15 -10.16 18.69
N GLN A 550 -28.64 -11.06 17.85
CA GLN A 550 -29.13 -11.21 16.47
C GLN A 550 -30.61 -11.64 16.43
N ALA A 551 -31.05 -12.44 17.41
CA ALA A 551 -32.46 -12.82 17.53
C ALA A 551 -33.34 -11.62 17.94
N GLU A 552 -32.88 -10.75 18.84
CA GLU A 552 -33.58 -9.51 19.19
C GLU A 552 -33.66 -8.54 18.01
N GLU A 553 -32.56 -8.32 17.29
CA GLU A 553 -32.51 -7.49 16.08
C GLU A 553 -33.46 -8.00 14.99
N PHE A 554 -33.50 -9.32 14.79
CA PHE A 554 -34.41 -9.96 13.84
C PHE A 554 -35.88 -9.81 14.22
N LEU A 555 -36.21 -9.91 15.52
CA LEU A 555 -37.57 -9.77 16.03
C LEU A 555 -38.01 -8.31 16.22
N ALA A 556 -37.08 -7.35 16.31
CA ALA A 556 -37.39 -5.94 16.50
C ALA A 556 -38.44 -5.38 15.53
N PRO A 557 -38.36 -5.62 14.19
CA PRO A 557 -39.39 -5.16 13.26
C PRO A 557 -40.67 -6.03 13.22
N GLN A 558 -40.70 -7.17 13.92
CA GLN A 558 -41.80 -8.14 13.86
C GLN A 558 -42.95 -7.82 14.84
N SER A 559 -44.05 -8.56 14.74
CA SER A 559 -45.23 -8.35 15.60
C SER A 559 -44.99 -8.91 17.00
N VAL A 560 -45.69 -8.35 18.00
CA VAL A 560 -45.70 -8.91 19.36
C VAL A 560 -46.27 -10.32 19.31
N GLY A 561 -45.58 -11.28 19.92
CA GLY A 561 -45.89 -12.71 19.89
C GLY A 561 -45.07 -13.52 18.88
N ASP A 562 -44.40 -12.87 17.92
CA ASP A 562 -43.51 -13.57 16.98
C ASP A 562 -42.27 -14.13 17.71
N CYS A 563 -41.79 -15.29 17.26
CA CYS A 563 -40.69 -16.00 17.91
C CYS A 563 -39.70 -16.62 16.93
N VAL A 564 -38.47 -16.82 17.42
CA VAL A 564 -37.37 -17.47 16.71
C VAL A 564 -36.72 -18.52 17.61
N LEU A 565 -36.44 -19.69 17.04
CA LEU A 565 -35.66 -20.75 17.67
C LEU A 565 -34.19 -20.56 17.32
N ARG A 566 -33.32 -20.71 18.32
CA ARG A 566 -31.87 -20.61 18.14
C ARG A 566 -31.10 -21.61 19.01
N PRO A 567 -29.84 -21.91 18.67
CA PRO A 567 -28.95 -22.66 19.56
C PRO A 567 -28.84 -22.01 20.95
N SER A 568 -28.76 -22.84 21.99
CA SER A 568 -28.50 -22.36 23.34
C SER A 568 -27.00 -22.36 23.65
N SER A 569 -26.54 -21.35 24.39
CA SER A 569 -25.17 -21.34 24.95
C SER A 569 -24.97 -22.33 26.09
N LYS A 570 -26.06 -22.91 26.64
CA LYS A 570 -26.01 -23.87 27.76
C LYS A 570 -25.52 -25.26 27.36
N GLY A 571 -25.49 -25.59 26.07
CA GLY A 571 -24.96 -26.87 25.59
C GLY A 571 -25.79 -27.47 24.45
N PRO A 572 -25.33 -28.60 23.89
CA PRO A 572 -25.94 -29.24 22.72
C PRO A 572 -27.34 -29.80 22.97
N GLU A 573 -27.68 -30.12 24.22
CA GLU A 573 -29.00 -30.60 24.66
C GLU A 573 -30.00 -29.47 24.94
N TYR A 574 -29.63 -28.22 24.66
CA TYR A 574 -30.49 -27.07 24.92
C TYR A 574 -30.74 -26.24 23.66
N LEU A 575 -31.98 -25.79 23.50
CA LEU A 575 -32.39 -24.79 22.53
C LEU A 575 -32.90 -23.56 23.27
N SER A 576 -33.01 -22.44 22.56
CA SER A 576 -33.62 -21.23 23.12
C SER A 576 -34.68 -20.69 22.16
N VAL A 577 -35.88 -20.45 22.69
CA VAL A 577 -36.90 -19.66 21.99
C VAL A 577 -36.74 -18.23 22.45
N THR A 578 -36.56 -17.31 21.51
CA THR A 578 -36.68 -15.88 21.77
C THR A 578 -37.98 -15.39 21.15
N TRP A 579 -38.82 -14.68 21.90
CA TRP A 579 -40.06 -14.12 21.37
C TRP A 579 -40.29 -12.68 21.83
N LYS A 580 -41.03 -11.92 21.04
CA LYS A 580 -41.27 -10.49 21.28
C LYS A 580 -42.46 -10.26 22.21
N VAL A 581 -42.19 -9.76 23.41
CA VAL A 581 -43.22 -9.46 24.43
C VAL A 581 -43.82 -8.08 24.22
N ALA A 582 -42.98 -7.08 23.95
CA ALA A 582 -43.38 -5.70 23.68
C ALA A 582 -42.31 -5.00 22.83
N ASN A 583 -42.51 -3.71 22.53
CA ASN A 583 -41.48 -2.95 21.82
C ASN A 583 -40.18 -2.92 22.63
N ASN A 584 -39.06 -3.32 22.02
CA ASN A 584 -37.75 -3.48 22.67
C ASN A 584 -37.75 -4.37 23.94
N LEU A 585 -38.71 -5.29 24.09
CA LEU A 585 -38.79 -6.23 25.21
C LEU A 585 -38.97 -7.66 24.70
N PHE A 586 -37.98 -8.51 24.93
CA PHE A 586 -37.92 -9.88 24.43
C PHE A 586 -37.73 -10.88 25.57
N GLN A 587 -38.39 -12.02 25.52
CA GLN A 587 -38.20 -13.11 26.48
C GLN A 587 -37.40 -14.24 25.83
N HIS A 588 -36.42 -14.79 26.55
CA HIS A 588 -35.63 -15.94 26.12
C HIS A 588 -35.92 -17.16 26.99
N LEU A 589 -36.64 -18.12 26.44
CA LEU A 589 -36.98 -19.37 27.11
C LEU A 589 -35.94 -20.45 26.78
N SER A 590 -35.51 -21.19 27.79
CA SER A 590 -34.55 -22.29 27.67
C SER A 590 -35.30 -23.60 27.51
N ILE A 591 -35.12 -24.27 26.38
CA ILE A 591 -35.70 -25.60 26.11
C ILE A 591 -34.63 -26.65 26.38
N HIS A 592 -34.95 -27.67 27.17
CA HIS A 592 -34.15 -28.89 27.28
C HIS A 592 -34.69 -29.95 26.31
N GLU A 593 -33.83 -30.48 25.45
CA GLU A 593 -34.17 -31.53 24.49
C GLU A 593 -33.68 -32.88 25.02
N SER A 594 -34.63 -33.78 25.32
CA SER A 594 -34.33 -35.14 25.74
C SER A 594 -34.68 -36.13 24.63
N SER A 595 -33.77 -37.05 24.34
CA SER A 595 -33.97 -38.11 23.33
C SER A 595 -34.33 -39.42 24.03
N GLY A 596 -35.58 -39.88 23.87
CA GLY A 596 -36.07 -41.14 24.43
C GLY A 596 -36.43 -42.17 23.35
N SER A 597 -36.83 -43.38 23.78
CA SER A 597 -37.24 -44.50 22.89
C SER A 597 -38.46 -44.21 22.02
N MET A 598 -39.24 -43.16 22.33
CA MET A 598 -40.47 -42.76 21.63
C MET A 598 -40.31 -41.45 20.83
N GLY A 599 -39.08 -40.96 20.62
CA GLY A 599 -38.78 -39.72 19.92
C GLY A 599 -38.19 -38.62 20.81
N LYS A 600 -37.95 -37.44 20.20
CA LYS A 600 -37.45 -36.24 20.90
C LYS A 600 -38.57 -35.61 21.71
N LYS A 601 -38.26 -35.14 22.92
CA LYS A 601 -39.18 -34.39 23.78
C LYS A 601 -38.54 -33.07 24.19
N TYR A 602 -39.36 -32.02 24.24
CA TYR A 602 -38.92 -30.67 24.54
C TYR A 602 -39.51 -30.23 25.88
N THR A 603 -38.65 -29.88 26.84
CA THR A 603 -39.08 -29.46 28.17
C THR A 603 -38.77 -27.99 28.38
N VAL A 604 -39.79 -27.20 28.74
CA VAL A 604 -39.65 -25.81 29.17
C VAL A 604 -40.18 -25.74 30.59
N GLU A 605 -39.31 -25.31 31.51
CA GLU A 605 -39.61 -25.23 32.94
C GLU A 605 -40.12 -26.56 33.53
N ARG A 606 -41.44 -26.71 33.71
CA ARG A 606 -42.09 -27.91 34.29
C ARG A 606 -43.00 -28.65 33.29
N GLN A 607 -43.01 -28.24 32.03
CA GLN A 607 -43.90 -28.80 31.01
C GLN A 607 -43.14 -29.50 29.89
N VAL A 608 -43.73 -30.58 29.37
CA VAL A 608 -43.13 -31.44 28.35
C VAL A 608 -44.00 -31.42 27.10
N TYR A 609 -43.37 -31.13 25.95
CA TYR A 609 -43.98 -31.06 24.64
C TYR A 609 -43.41 -32.16 23.73
N ALA A 610 -44.24 -32.68 22.82
CA ALA A 610 -43.88 -33.74 21.89
C ALA A 610 -43.04 -33.20 20.70
N ASP A 611 -43.31 -31.98 20.25
CA ASP A 611 -42.57 -31.31 19.19
C ASP A 611 -42.44 -29.79 19.43
N LEU A 612 -41.68 -29.11 18.56
CA LEU A 612 -41.41 -27.68 18.67
C LEU A 612 -42.63 -26.83 18.30
N ASP A 613 -43.46 -27.27 17.36
CA ASP A 613 -44.68 -26.55 16.94
C ASP A 613 -45.71 -26.53 18.08
N GLN A 614 -45.87 -27.66 18.77
CA GLN A 614 -46.70 -27.79 19.96
C GLN A 614 -46.22 -26.85 21.07
N LEU A 615 -44.91 -26.79 21.31
CA LEU A 615 -44.31 -25.87 22.29
C LEU A 615 -44.60 -24.41 21.94
N ILE A 616 -44.41 -24.03 20.68
CA ILE A 616 -44.66 -22.65 20.22
C ILE A 616 -46.15 -22.30 20.39
N PHE A 617 -47.06 -23.18 20.00
CA PHE A 617 -48.49 -22.93 20.09
C PHE A 617 -49.01 -22.92 21.55
N GLN A 618 -48.69 -23.96 22.33
CA GLN A 618 -49.26 -24.17 23.67
C GLN A 618 -48.57 -23.35 24.76
N HIS A 619 -47.32 -22.92 24.55
CA HIS A 619 -46.58 -22.14 25.53
C HIS A 619 -46.42 -20.69 25.08
N VAL A 620 -45.74 -20.45 23.96
CA VAL A 620 -45.33 -19.10 23.55
C VAL A 620 -46.53 -18.27 23.09
N GLN A 621 -47.33 -18.79 22.16
CA GLN A 621 -48.51 -18.09 21.67
C GLN A 621 -49.60 -17.95 22.74
N ALA A 622 -49.74 -18.95 23.62
CA ALA A 622 -50.64 -18.89 24.76
C ALA A 622 -50.26 -17.76 25.75
N ILE A 623 -48.99 -17.65 26.14
CA ILE A 623 -48.49 -16.55 26.98
C ILE A 623 -48.66 -15.22 26.24
N ALA A 624 -48.28 -15.14 24.96
CA ALA A 624 -48.41 -13.90 24.17
C ALA A 624 -49.86 -13.41 24.10
N LYS A 625 -50.83 -14.32 23.99
CA LYS A 625 -52.26 -13.98 24.02
C LYS A 625 -52.66 -13.36 25.36
N HIS A 626 -52.30 -13.99 26.48
CA HIS A 626 -52.60 -13.46 27.81
C HIS A 626 -51.88 -12.13 28.10
N VAL A 627 -50.63 -11.96 27.64
CA VAL A 627 -49.90 -10.69 27.71
C VAL A 627 -50.66 -9.59 26.96
N ASN A 628 -51.16 -9.88 25.75
CA ASN A 628 -51.96 -8.93 24.97
C ASN A 628 -53.29 -8.58 25.67
N GLU A 629 -53.95 -9.55 26.29
CA GLU A 629 -55.16 -9.32 27.10
C GLU A 629 -54.88 -8.41 28.31
N MET A 630 -53.77 -8.63 29.03
CA MET A 630 -53.32 -7.77 30.13
C MET A 630 -53.05 -6.33 29.69
N CYS A 631 -52.44 -6.15 28.51
CA CYS A 631 -52.15 -4.82 27.96
C CYS A 631 -53.39 -4.04 27.53
N ARG A 632 -54.51 -4.72 27.28
CA ARG A 632 -55.80 -4.07 26.98
C ARG A 632 -56.54 -3.58 28.22
N HIS A 633 -56.07 -3.95 29.41
CA HIS A 633 -56.73 -3.55 30.65
C HIS A 633 -56.58 -2.04 30.88
N PRO A 634 -57.64 -1.31 31.29
CA PRO A 634 -57.60 0.14 31.49
C PRO A 634 -56.58 0.64 32.53
N LYS A 635 -56.13 -0.25 33.44
CA LYS A 635 -55.12 0.04 34.47
C LYS A 635 -53.68 -0.31 34.03
N PHE A 636 -53.50 -0.81 32.81
CA PHE A 636 -52.18 -1.04 32.24
C PHE A 636 -51.55 0.29 31.80
N ARG A 637 -50.26 0.45 32.06
CA ARG A 637 -49.45 1.59 31.61
C ARG A 637 -48.18 1.10 30.94
N GLU A 638 -47.90 1.64 29.76
CA GLU A 638 -46.63 1.46 29.06
C GLU A 638 -45.58 2.40 29.66
N GLY A 639 -44.32 1.94 29.71
CA GLY A 639 -43.20 2.70 30.23
C GLY A 639 -42.34 1.92 31.20
N THR A 640 -41.21 2.50 31.59
CA THR A 640 -40.31 1.93 32.60
C THR A 640 -40.95 1.95 33.99
N LEU A 641 -40.39 1.16 34.91
CA LEU A 641 -40.90 1.11 36.29
C LEU A 641 -40.88 2.49 36.98
N SER A 642 -39.89 3.34 36.67
CA SER A 642 -39.81 4.70 37.23
C SER A 642 -40.93 5.59 36.70
N GLU A 643 -41.13 5.59 35.38
CA GLU A 643 -42.13 6.42 34.70
C GLU A 643 -43.55 6.12 35.20
N VAL A 644 -43.89 4.83 35.33
CA VAL A 644 -45.21 4.41 35.80
C VAL A 644 -45.40 4.73 37.29
N ASN A 645 -44.34 4.62 38.09
CA ASN A 645 -44.39 4.97 39.51
C ASN A 645 -44.52 6.49 39.73
N GLU A 646 -43.75 7.32 39.01
CA GLU A 646 -43.86 8.79 39.05
C GLU A 646 -45.25 9.26 38.60
N TRP A 647 -45.79 8.62 37.56
CA TRP A 647 -47.16 8.88 37.11
C TRP A 647 -48.18 8.53 38.21
N LEU A 648 -48.04 7.36 38.84
CA LEU A 648 -48.95 6.93 39.89
C LEU A 648 -48.91 7.88 41.10
N GLU A 649 -47.71 8.27 41.55
CA GLU A 649 -47.52 9.25 42.63
C GLU A 649 -48.16 10.60 42.31
N SER A 650 -47.96 11.10 41.08
CA SER A 650 -48.53 12.37 40.63
C SER A 650 -50.07 12.30 40.58
N TYR A 651 -50.61 11.17 40.11
CA TYR A 651 -52.04 10.95 40.03
C TYR A 651 -52.70 10.86 41.41
N THR A 652 -52.07 10.18 42.38
CA THR A 652 -52.56 10.06 43.76
C THR A 652 -52.43 11.37 44.53
N LYS A 653 -51.35 12.15 44.34
CA LYS A 653 -51.23 13.50 44.90
C LYS A 653 -52.33 14.43 44.39
N ALA A 654 -52.69 14.33 43.11
CA ALA A 654 -53.80 15.09 42.55
C ALA A 654 -55.19 14.61 43.00
N ASN A 655 -55.31 13.37 43.53
CA ASN A 655 -56.57 12.77 43.98
C ASN A 655 -56.44 12.06 45.34
N PRO A 656 -56.19 12.78 46.45
CA PRO A 656 -55.77 12.18 47.73
C PRO A 656 -56.80 11.26 48.40
N LYS A 657 -58.08 11.34 47.99
CA LYS A 657 -59.18 10.54 48.55
C LYS A 657 -59.41 9.20 47.83
N ASN A 658 -58.68 8.93 46.76
CA ASN A 658 -58.81 7.70 45.98
C ASN A 658 -57.52 6.90 46.05
N SER A 659 -57.59 5.66 46.53
CA SER A 659 -56.53 4.69 46.26
C SER A 659 -56.49 4.38 44.76
N ALA A 660 -55.30 4.30 44.21
CA ALA A 660 -55.09 4.01 42.79
C ALA A 660 -54.07 2.89 42.65
N TYR A 661 -54.38 1.95 41.77
CA TYR A 661 -53.43 0.94 41.32
C TYR A 661 -53.29 0.96 39.81
N VAL A 662 -52.09 0.65 39.34
CA VAL A 662 -51.74 0.44 37.94
C VAL A 662 -50.73 -0.70 37.84
N PHE A 663 -50.59 -1.26 36.65
CA PHE A 663 -49.55 -2.25 36.40
C PHE A 663 -48.84 -2.03 35.07
N CYS A 664 -47.58 -2.47 35.01
CA CYS A 664 -46.72 -2.34 33.83
C CYS A 664 -45.80 -3.56 33.67
N TYR A 665 -45.04 -3.61 32.57
CA TYR A 665 -44.08 -4.69 32.31
C TYR A 665 -42.93 -4.70 33.33
N ASP A 666 -42.53 -5.89 33.79
CA ASP A 666 -41.24 -6.07 34.44
C ASP A 666 -40.12 -6.19 33.40
N HIS A 667 -39.41 -5.09 33.15
CA HIS A 667 -38.29 -5.09 32.21
C HIS A 667 -37.11 -5.97 32.66
N LYS A 668 -37.07 -6.39 33.95
CA LYS A 668 -36.10 -7.38 34.45
C LYS A 668 -36.55 -8.83 34.25
N ALA A 669 -37.84 -9.06 34.06
CA ALA A 669 -38.44 -10.38 33.86
C ALA A 669 -39.54 -10.29 32.79
N PRO A 670 -39.16 -10.35 31.50
CA PRO A 670 -40.11 -10.23 30.39
C PRO A 670 -41.25 -11.26 30.51
N ALA A 671 -42.47 -10.84 30.18
CA ALA A 671 -43.75 -11.56 30.37
C ALA A 671 -44.31 -11.61 31.82
N ILE A 672 -43.65 -10.95 32.78
CA ILE A 672 -44.19 -10.70 34.13
C ILE A 672 -44.68 -9.25 34.23
N PHE A 673 -45.80 -9.04 34.93
CA PHE A 673 -46.33 -7.71 35.21
C PHE A 673 -46.13 -7.35 36.69
N LYS A 674 -45.82 -6.09 36.95
CA LYS A 674 -45.76 -5.51 38.30
C LYS A 674 -46.97 -4.63 38.52
N LEU A 675 -47.70 -4.90 39.59
CA LEU A 675 -48.80 -4.08 40.06
C LEU A 675 -48.31 -3.19 41.20
N PHE A 676 -48.65 -1.92 41.09
CA PHE A 676 -48.37 -0.90 42.07
C PHE A 676 -49.67 -0.41 42.65
N GLU A 677 -49.76 -0.40 43.98
CA GLU A 677 -50.89 0.14 44.71
C GLU A 677 -50.38 1.14 45.74
N ILE A 678 -51.06 2.28 45.81
CA ILE A 678 -50.90 3.29 46.85
C ILE A 678 -52.22 3.33 47.63
N GLU A 679 -52.18 2.90 48.88
CA GLU A 679 -53.37 2.70 49.72
C GLU A 679 -53.84 4.00 50.42
N GLU A 680 -52.92 4.90 50.81
CA GLU A 680 -53.29 6.16 51.48
C GLU A 680 -52.11 7.17 51.52
N VAL A 681 -52.42 8.48 51.46
CA VAL A 681 -51.45 9.57 51.75
C VAL A 681 -51.51 9.83 53.26
N VAL A 682 -50.43 9.52 53.99
CA VAL A 682 -50.38 9.75 55.45
C VAL A 682 -49.62 11.06 55.71
N ASN A 683 -50.27 12.00 56.39
CA ASN A 683 -49.60 13.18 56.94
C ASN A 683 -48.96 12.80 58.27
N ASP A 684 -47.65 12.52 58.26
CA ASP A 684 -46.90 12.29 59.49
C ASP A 684 -46.52 13.64 60.15
N PHE A 685 -47.00 13.87 61.37
CA PHE A 685 -46.54 14.97 62.22
C PHE A 685 -45.21 14.57 62.90
N CYS A 686 -44.09 15.10 62.42
CA CYS A 686 -42.83 15.08 63.18
C CYS A 686 -42.86 16.15 64.28
N LEU A 687 -42.89 15.74 65.55
CA LEU A 687 -42.52 16.59 66.68
C LEU A 687 -41.02 16.47 66.89
N ASP A 688 -40.26 17.48 66.47
CA ASP A 688 -38.85 17.65 66.86
C ASP A 688 -38.71 18.99 67.62
N ASP A 689 -38.30 18.91 68.89
CA ASP A 689 -37.87 20.06 69.68
C ASP A 689 -36.49 20.50 69.19
N THR A 690 -36.39 21.54 68.34
CA THR A 690 -35.48 22.71 68.44
C THR A 690 -35.34 23.49 67.12
N LEU A 691 -35.78 24.77 67.17
CA LEU A 691 -35.30 25.97 66.43
C LEU A 691 -35.26 26.02 64.88
N THR A 692 -36.24 26.79 64.36
CA THR A 692 -36.17 27.76 63.23
C THR A 692 -35.76 27.27 61.84
N ASP A 693 -36.74 26.83 61.04
CA ASP A 693 -37.03 27.38 59.71
C ASP A 693 -38.43 26.90 59.23
N LEU A 694 -39.05 27.61 58.28
CA LEU A 694 -40.40 27.33 57.75
C LEU A 694 -40.56 25.85 57.31
N GLY A 695 -41.58 25.18 57.85
CA GLY A 695 -41.82 23.74 57.66
C GLY A 695 -42.31 23.37 56.26
N ASP A 696 -41.63 22.40 55.64
CA ASP A 696 -42.17 21.60 54.54
C ASP A 696 -42.94 20.41 55.14
N GLU A 697 -44.23 20.29 54.83
CA GLU A 697 -45.01 19.08 55.05
C GLU A 697 -44.41 17.95 54.18
N GLN A 698 -43.82 16.92 54.78
CA GLN A 698 -43.47 15.69 54.04
C GLN A 698 -44.60 14.68 54.12
N GLU A 699 -45.38 14.58 53.04
CA GLU A 699 -46.31 13.48 52.80
C GLU A 699 -45.54 12.17 52.53
N SER A 700 -45.80 11.13 53.32
CA SER A 700 -45.23 9.79 53.14
C SER A 700 -46.26 8.84 52.52
N LEU A 701 -45.91 8.21 51.40
CA LEU A 701 -46.77 7.26 50.68
C LEU A 701 -46.43 5.82 51.05
N ARG A 702 -47.40 5.05 51.55
CA ARG A 702 -47.27 3.59 51.69
C ARG A 702 -47.46 2.92 50.33
N LYS A 703 -46.48 2.14 49.89
CA LYS A 703 -46.50 1.43 48.60
C LYS A 703 -46.44 -0.08 48.78
N THR A 704 -47.34 -0.77 48.08
CA THR A 704 -47.30 -2.24 47.95
C THR A 704 -46.98 -2.59 46.50
N VAL A 705 -45.98 -3.45 46.29
CA VAL A 705 -45.60 -3.95 44.95
C VAL A 705 -45.87 -5.44 44.89
N LEU A 706 -46.83 -5.83 44.07
CA LEU A 706 -47.16 -7.22 43.81
C LEU A 706 -46.65 -7.62 42.41
N LYS A 707 -46.14 -8.86 42.30
CA LYS A 707 -45.68 -9.42 41.02
C LYS A 707 -46.66 -10.50 40.56
N PHE A 708 -47.08 -10.42 39.31
CA PHE A 708 -47.98 -11.37 38.69
C PHE A 708 -47.33 -11.99 37.46
N GLU A 709 -47.24 -13.31 37.45
CA GLU A 709 -46.72 -14.08 36.34
C GLU A 709 -47.86 -14.56 35.45
N VAL A 710 -47.72 -14.37 34.14
CA VAL A 710 -48.73 -14.81 33.17
C VAL A 710 -48.45 -16.25 32.79
N ASN A 711 -49.22 -17.17 33.37
CA ASN A 711 -49.07 -18.60 33.13
C ASN A 711 -49.94 -19.03 31.92
N PRO A 712 -49.45 -19.90 31.01
CA PRO A 712 -50.27 -20.39 29.90
C PRO A 712 -51.38 -21.36 30.34
N PHE A 713 -51.34 -21.84 31.58
CA PHE A 713 -52.29 -22.81 32.12
C PHE A 713 -52.85 -22.32 33.46
N PRO A 714 -54.17 -22.45 33.72
CA PRO A 714 -54.72 -22.15 35.03
C PRO A 714 -54.17 -23.16 36.05
N ASN A 715 -53.55 -22.67 37.12
CA ASN A 715 -53.22 -23.51 38.27
C ASN A 715 -54.53 -24.09 38.81
N SER A 716 -54.63 -25.43 38.90
CA SER A 716 -55.78 -26.13 39.47
C SER A 716 -55.86 -26.04 41.01
N THR A 717 -55.32 -24.97 41.59
CA THR A 717 -55.36 -24.65 43.02
C THR A 717 -55.09 -23.16 43.15
N ASP A 718 -56.17 -22.38 43.20
CA ASP A 718 -56.44 -21.37 44.24
C ASP A 718 -57.48 -20.37 43.71
N THR A 719 -58.69 -20.50 44.27
CA THR A 719 -59.81 -19.55 44.25
C THR A 719 -59.53 -18.29 45.03
#